data_AF-A0A5J4VKZ1-F1
#
_entry.id   AF-A0A5J4VKZ1-F1
#
_cell.length_a   1.000
_cell.length_b   1.000
_cell.length_c   1.000
_cell.angle_alpha   90.00
_cell.angle_beta   90.00
_cell.angle_gamma   90.00
#
_symmetry.space_group_name_H-M   'P 1'
#
loop_
_entity.id
_entity.type
_entity.pdbx_description
1 polymer ?
#
loop_
_entity_poly.entity_id
_entity_poly.type
_entity_poly.pdbx_seq_one_letter_code
_entity_poly.pdbx_strand_id
1 'polypeptide(L)'
;SKSEFLFQDQGKISIIAGTLSFEKITLIINSTAAAEVEYIIAGTTEQTEIKITDCLMRMQSITTSYSIKVGLVELSVGKLTISKLDVKDITIASYSIIKVNSGSGIVDISESKFNNISRTGASGKGSVLQVEFNSYIGKLIMSEVTMNQCSAKNGGAIYSSLIEGSSMIIKDSSSFSECKSIAGNGGAMYIDIDLTSQSKFELIDTTFQSCQSKDSTPPSSSTSPFGFGGAIFITAQGQYDPLKNGKALKGALFDSNSALNGGQNLYVVMQELIQFCRTGEFGEYVKGNYIDQNQNKSEIYYQNKSQLEGISKKYYWEPPPYLIWHILDKIPDQGQNYRYFNGGAIYIILNGGSFVMKETQMYNCTARQGGAVYALISSMNQFLINEEVYFEECEAFSSNQSQGRGGAIYLNVGQDAPYEFTVGVNLHFNLNKASQYGRDLFIHCKNIIVMKPDRRILYDMLNETYDKDNAIFGTEYAQESELGRPQMIDFDILSLMLPYYNDIIYISQDQSISENTLKCGRIYLPCVTLSYAEGKVFTPEWTAETVPQDSSGDQQINYTYIIFQGIEVTLPFETEVNNVIIREFVLTDDSEIKTSGGIYIGIIDSGSEWVAISQKRIIDKLQEQGLNYKTISRKINDICRPSIIFDICVIKECKTTKSGLSSTIPTLESGGVILHSEKSQTRCNFNSTPNDPTLLQNTPFESLWLREKEFGVEGSGMIVAYGRTMPSIKADGIQFIGCDAVLLPPSQDISHLFSQTNYKFINNHFTIKLLFGRFSSQTVILKEQILVLKGQGEEESILVQKNISQTLFILQNSQLKTSYLSAQLWVAEASLIRSQGNGMSIIDGLRVIGVKQERIVVHCSVFEVISGELGLIDIQIKDINISENYNEINSVNKRKNMMKGLIEMKENAKVLYFEKFIITNINIENINKEQRMSSIMMNAGHLKLRDGAFLGEAYTSIGSAIRAQPTGPSTIDVKGVLFKGQGYGQGTNGGAVYVDMRTFDVQMSFKRCIFIGNKADYGSNVFICYAYTSQRINKNSFIGCTSIAGNSYEQDISVCYSIGGNDDEIFIDERNLIHSSWNRQKSEGVVRFISNPDANHKIDSSLKCGSVSKPCNTYQTLIEYIQLEPESDGLTGRVETLIFGEGKISSPFIDLSLARSDIINIVGCGDQLTEIYPQQSSLQAMIYGGFNQIIVIERVCIANSPASPLIGFIKTQGAEAGLVMQDMRVQGYLETSPYNTMLEPPYLFSIEGFVHLQDVIFEH
;
A
#
# COMPACT_ATOMS: atom_id res chain seq x y z
N SER A 1 61.82 -9.84 0.18
CA SER A 1 61.81 -8.84 1.27
C SER A 1 61.32 -7.52 0.68
N LYS A 2 60.43 -6.80 1.36
CA LYS A 2 60.14 -5.41 1.01
C LYS A 2 61.32 -4.54 1.45
N SER A 3 61.71 -3.55 0.67
CA SER A 3 62.77 -2.60 1.05
C SER A 3 62.26 -1.69 2.16
N GLU A 4 63.06 -1.43 3.18
CA GLU A 4 62.69 -0.55 4.29
C GLU A 4 63.11 0.90 4.01
N PHE A 5 62.19 1.84 4.20
CA PHE A 5 62.44 3.28 4.06
C PHE A 5 62.10 3.97 5.39
N LEU A 6 63.13 4.45 6.09
CA LEU A 6 63.02 5.08 7.41
C LEU A 6 62.94 6.61 7.28
N PHE A 7 61.87 7.19 7.83
CA PHE A 7 61.71 8.63 8.01
C PHE A 7 62.01 9.01 9.46
N GLN A 8 62.92 9.96 9.65
CA GLN A 8 63.33 10.51 10.93
C GLN A 8 63.69 11.99 10.78
N ASP A 9 63.75 12.71 11.91
CA ASP A 9 64.10 14.13 11.98
C ASP A 9 63.26 14.99 11.00
N GLN A 10 63.88 15.81 10.14
CA GLN A 10 63.16 16.69 9.19
C GLN A 10 62.85 16.01 7.84
N GLY A 11 62.88 14.68 7.78
CA GLY A 11 62.71 13.91 6.53
C GLY A 11 61.30 13.97 5.95
N LYS A 12 61.13 14.68 4.83
CA LYS A 12 59.87 14.77 4.06
C LYS A 12 60.09 14.75 2.55
N ILE A 13 59.05 14.39 1.81
CA ILE A 13 58.97 14.41 0.35
C ILE A 13 57.83 15.34 -0.04
N SER A 14 58.14 16.44 -0.72
CA SER A 14 57.13 17.33 -1.29
C SER A 14 57.20 17.28 -2.81
N ILE A 15 56.05 17.04 -3.44
CA ILE A 15 55.93 16.90 -4.89
C ILE A 15 55.22 18.15 -5.42
N ILE A 16 55.92 18.84 -6.31
CA ILE A 16 55.46 20.10 -6.94
C ILE A 16 55.04 19.85 -8.40
N ALA A 17 55.47 18.75 -9.01
CA ALA A 17 54.97 18.21 -10.28
C ALA A 17 55.45 16.76 -10.48
N GLY A 18 54.70 15.97 -11.25
CA GLY A 18 55.04 14.59 -11.62
C GLY A 18 54.52 13.52 -10.66
N THR A 19 54.85 12.27 -10.96
CA THR A 19 54.39 11.09 -10.21
C THR A 19 55.46 10.59 -9.22
N LEU A 20 55.11 10.44 -7.95
CA LEU A 20 55.87 9.64 -6.97
C LEU A 20 55.19 8.29 -6.80
N SER A 21 55.95 7.19 -6.91
CA SER A 21 55.44 5.84 -6.70
C SER A 21 56.27 5.08 -5.66
N PHE A 22 55.60 4.58 -4.62
CA PHE A 22 56.12 3.56 -3.71
C PHE A 22 55.47 2.22 -4.05
N GLU A 23 56.27 1.23 -4.47
CA GLU A 23 55.80 -0.14 -4.70
C GLU A 23 56.60 -1.11 -3.83
N LYS A 24 55.95 -2.05 -3.13
CA LYS A 24 56.62 -3.14 -2.37
C LYS A 24 57.63 -2.65 -1.32
N ILE A 25 57.31 -1.55 -0.65
CA ILE A 25 58.16 -0.89 0.36
C ILE A 25 57.52 -0.96 1.76
N THR A 26 58.38 -1.07 2.78
CA THR A 26 58.03 -0.92 4.19
C THR A 26 58.43 0.48 4.66
N LEU A 27 57.45 1.34 4.89
CA LEU A 27 57.60 2.72 5.35
C LEU A 27 57.66 2.71 6.89
N ILE A 28 58.75 3.24 7.45
CA ILE A 28 58.99 3.26 8.90
C ILE A 28 59.07 4.71 9.37
N ILE A 29 58.27 5.06 10.38
CA ILE A 29 58.25 6.43 10.94
C ILE A 29 58.84 6.44 12.35
N ASN A 30 59.82 7.32 12.57
CA ASN A 30 60.42 7.59 13.88
C ASN A 30 59.66 8.73 14.60
N SER A 31 59.51 8.65 15.93
CA SER A 31 58.91 9.70 16.77
C SER A 31 59.76 10.99 16.87
N THR A 32 61.03 10.94 16.45
CA THR A 32 61.86 12.14 16.25
C THR A 32 61.52 12.90 14.96
N ALA A 33 60.66 12.35 14.09
CA ALA A 33 60.14 13.09 12.93
C ALA A 33 59.50 14.40 13.41
N ALA A 34 59.98 15.51 12.86
CA ALA A 34 59.80 16.84 13.44
C ALA A 34 58.33 17.30 13.38
N ALA A 35 57.87 17.93 14.46
CA ALA A 35 56.51 18.47 14.54
C ALA A 35 56.23 19.64 13.57
N GLU A 36 57.26 20.17 12.90
CA GLU A 36 57.16 21.16 11.82
C GLU A 36 56.79 20.52 10.46
N VAL A 37 56.85 19.19 10.37
CA VAL A 37 56.48 18.40 9.19
C VAL A 37 55.14 17.73 9.48
N GLU A 38 54.03 18.30 8.99
CA GLU A 38 52.71 17.74 9.27
C GLU A 38 52.54 16.32 8.69
N TYR A 39 53.01 16.11 7.46
CA TYR A 39 52.95 14.85 6.71
C TYR A 39 54.27 14.56 6.00
N ILE A 40 54.63 13.29 5.91
CA ILE A 40 55.86 12.82 5.28
C ILE A 40 55.84 13.03 3.76
N ILE A 41 54.71 12.73 3.11
CA ILE A 41 54.50 12.91 1.67
C ILE A 41 53.46 14.02 1.49
N ALA A 42 53.81 15.10 0.80
CA ALA A 42 52.93 16.25 0.55
C ALA A 42 52.82 16.55 -0.95
N GLY A 43 51.60 16.45 -1.50
CA GLY A 43 51.29 16.84 -2.88
C GLY A 43 50.54 18.16 -2.96
N THR A 44 51.13 19.16 -3.63
CA THR A 44 50.69 20.57 -3.52
C THR A 44 50.25 21.22 -4.83
N THR A 45 50.25 20.51 -5.96
CA THR A 45 49.85 21.04 -7.27
C THR A 45 49.03 20.03 -8.08
N GLU A 46 48.24 20.52 -9.05
CA GLU A 46 47.43 19.68 -9.95
C GLU A 46 48.26 18.66 -10.75
N GLN A 47 49.54 18.96 -11.00
CA GLN A 47 50.46 18.09 -11.75
C GLN A 47 51.06 16.97 -10.89
N THR A 48 50.67 16.87 -9.61
CA THR A 48 51.17 15.85 -8.68
C THR A 48 50.32 14.59 -8.72
N GLU A 49 50.97 13.43 -8.86
CA GLU A 49 50.35 12.13 -8.65
C GLU A 49 51.13 11.34 -7.59
N ILE A 50 50.45 10.84 -6.56
CA ILE A 50 51.03 9.96 -5.53
C ILE A 50 50.47 8.56 -5.70
N LYS A 51 51.34 7.56 -5.83
CA LYS A 51 51.01 6.14 -5.91
C LYS A 51 51.68 5.36 -4.78
N ILE A 52 50.89 4.61 -4.02
CA ILE A 52 51.38 3.70 -2.97
C ILE A 52 50.75 2.33 -3.23
N THR A 53 51.55 1.34 -3.61
CA THR A 53 51.06 0.03 -4.06
C THR A 53 51.78 -1.13 -3.37
N ASP A 54 51.05 -2.05 -2.77
CA ASP A 54 51.61 -3.21 -2.05
C ASP A 54 52.66 -2.79 -1.01
N CYS A 55 52.32 -1.83 -0.15
CA CYS A 55 53.23 -1.27 0.86
C CYS A 55 52.82 -1.65 2.28
N LEU A 56 53.76 -1.55 3.21
CA LEU A 56 53.52 -1.72 4.66
C LEU A 56 53.93 -0.43 5.37
N MET A 57 53.18 0.02 6.38
CA MET A 57 53.59 1.11 7.26
C MET A 57 53.63 0.63 8.73
N ARG A 58 54.70 0.99 9.44
CA ARG A 58 54.86 0.75 10.89
C ARG A 58 55.59 1.90 11.58
N MET A 59 55.37 2.05 12.89
CA MET A 59 56.25 2.88 13.73
C MET A 59 57.62 2.17 13.92
N GLN A 60 58.68 2.92 14.21
CA GLN A 60 59.99 2.34 14.56
C GLN A 60 59.95 1.54 15.88
N SER A 61 59.06 1.90 16.81
CA SER A 61 58.80 1.16 18.05
C SER A 61 57.29 1.04 18.31
N ILE A 62 56.89 -0.08 18.91
CA ILE A 62 55.51 -0.41 19.29
C ILE A 62 55.26 -0.35 20.81
N THR A 63 56.20 0.21 21.57
CA THR A 63 56.03 0.42 23.03
C THR A 63 54.92 1.43 23.33
N THR A 64 54.12 1.21 24.36
CA THR A 64 52.92 2.01 24.70
C THR A 64 53.17 3.51 24.95
N SER A 65 54.42 3.91 25.25
CA SER A 65 54.84 5.31 25.40
C SER A 65 55.33 5.97 24.10
N TYR A 66 55.42 5.22 23.00
CA TYR A 66 55.92 5.69 21.72
C TYR A 66 54.74 6.14 20.84
N SER A 67 54.80 7.37 20.36
CA SER A 67 53.85 7.92 19.39
C SER A 67 54.59 8.74 18.34
N ILE A 68 54.13 8.66 17.10
CA ILE A 68 54.61 9.50 16.01
C ILE A 68 53.85 10.84 16.00
N LYS A 69 54.49 11.89 15.50
CA LYS A 69 53.92 13.25 15.46
C LYS A 69 53.44 13.70 14.09
N VAL A 70 53.68 12.90 13.05
CA VAL A 70 53.53 13.25 11.64
C VAL A 70 52.67 12.20 10.92
N GLY A 71 51.85 12.62 9.96
CA GLY A 71 51.07 11.73 9.10
C GLY A 71 51.87 11.16 7.93
N LEU A 72 51.30 10.22 7.17
CA LEU A 72 51.96 9.64 6.01
C LEU A 72 51.79 10.49 4.76
N VAL A 73 50.54 10.80 4.37
CA VAL A 73 50.23 11.53 3.13
C VAL A 73 49.30 12.70 3.40
N GLU A 74 49.66 13.87 2.90
CA GLU A 74 48.72 14.94 2.61
C GLU A 74 48.65 15.19 1.10
N LEU A 75 47.45 15.12 0.54
CA LEU A 75 47.16 15.67 -0.77
C LEU A 75 46.39 16.99 -0.58
N SER A 76 47.01 18.09 -1.00
CA SER A 76 46.37 19.40 -1.07
C SER A 76 45.77 19.63 -2.45
N VAL A 77 46.53 19.27 -3.50
CA VAL A 77 46.12 19.34 -4.90
C VAL A 77 46.75 18.18 -5.68
N GLY A 78 46.05 17.62 -6.67
CA GLY A 78 46.55 16.55 -7.55
C GLY A 78 45.74 15.25 -7.45
N LYS A 79 46.40 14.10 -7.65
CA LYS A 79 45.80 12.75 -7.62
C LYS A 79 46.52 11.83 -6.62
N LEU A 80 45.76 11.01 -5.90
CA LEU A 80 46.30 9.99 -4.99
C LEU A 80 45.69 8.62 -5.32
N THR A 81 46.54 7.60 -5.43
CA THR A 81 46.12 6.21 -5.60
C THR A 81 46.87 5.33 -4.60
N ILE A 82 46.13 4.70 -3.71
CA ILE A 82 46.65 3.76 -2.71
C ILE A 82 46.00 2.40 -3.01
N SER A 83 46.82 1.35 -3.15
CA SER A 83 46.33 -0.02 -3.32
C SER A 83 47.19 -0.96 -2.47
N LYS A 84 46.58 -1.90 -1.74
CA LYS A 84 47.32 -2.90 -0.94
C LYS A 84 48.29 -2.27 0.07
N LEU A 85 47.90 -1.16 0.69
CA LEU A 85 48.64 -0.59 1.82
C LEU A 85 48.15 -1.27 3.11
N ASP A 86 49.06 -1.92 3.84
CA ASP A 86 48.82 -2.43 5.20
C ASP A 86 49.45 -1.47 6.21
N VAL A 87 48.68 -1.03 7.20
CA VAL A 87 49.11 -0.12 8.27
C VAL A 87 48.66 -0.71 9.59
N LYS A 88 49.61 -0.97 10.50
CA LYS A 88 49.31 -1.66 11.76
C LYS A 88 50.03 -1.06 12.97
N ASP A 89 49.33 -1.05 14.11
CA ASP A 89 49.84 -0.71 15.44
C ASP A 89 50.48 0.69 15.47
N ILE A 90 49.70 1.72 15.10
CA ILE A 90 50.16 3.13 15.00
C ILE A 90 49.49 4.00 16.07
N THR A 91 50.29 4.67 16.89
CA THR A 91 49.83 5.73 17.79
C THR A 91 50.33 7.08 17.27
N ILE A 92 49.44 7.97 16.87
CA ILE A 92 49.76 9.27 16.29
C ILE A 92 49.24 10.42 17.17
N ALA A 93 50.10 11.37 17.49
CA ALA A 93 49.78 12.43 18.46
C ALA A 93 48.84 13.51 17.91
N SER A 94 49.05 13.94 16.66
CA SER A 94 48.42 15.17 16.13
C SER A 94 47.63 15.00 14.83
N TYR A 95 48.14 14.22 13.87
CA TYR A 95 47.60 14.13 12.50
C TYR A 95 46.92 12.78 12.21
N SER A 96 46.30 12.65 11.03
CA SER A 96 45.79 11.38 10.49
C SER A 96 46.89 10.65 9.69
N ILE A 97 46.69 9.38 9.32
CA ILE A 97 47.60 8.70 8.38
C ILE A 97 47.55 9.39 7.01
N ILE A 98 46.33 9.70 6.54
CA ILE A 98 46.06 10.32 5.25
C ILE A 98 45.18 11.57 5.48
N LYS A 99 45.55 12.68 4.85
CA LYS A 99 44.72 13.88 4.75
C LYS A 99 44.52 14.26 3.29
N VAL A 100 43.28 14.63 2.95
CA VAL A 100 42.87 14.99 1.59
C VAL A 100 42.10 16.31 1.65
N ASN A 101 42.57 17.33 0.94
CA ASN A 101 41.96 18.66 0.89
C ASN A 101 41.29 18.93 -0.47
N SER A 102 40.48 19.98 -0.56
CA SER A 102 39.68 20.41 -1.74
C SER A 102 40.31 20.20 -3.13
N GLY A 103 41.58 20.55 -3.34
CA GLY A 103 42.22 20.48 -4.67
C GLY A 103 42.56 19.06 -5.13
N SER A 104 42.33 18.05 -4.31
CA SER A 104 42.56 16.64 -4.62
C SER A 104 41.48 16.15 -5.57
N GLY A 105 41.79 16.04 -6.87
CA GLY A 105 40.81 15.73 -7.91
C GLY A 105 40.21 14.34 -7.74
N ILE A 106 41.03 13.30 -7.95
CA ILE A 106 40.63 11.91 -7.71
C ILE A 106 41.55 11.28 -6.66
N VAL A 107 40.94 10.74 -5.61
CA VAL A 107 41.58 9.89 -4.61
C VAL A 107 40.95 8.50 -4.66
N ASP A 108 41.79 7.49 -4.82
CA ASP A 108 41.42 6.09 -4.92
C ASP A 108 42.18 5.31 -3.84
N ILE A 109 41.46 4.57 -2.98
CA ILE A 109 42.04 3.71 -1.94
C ILE A 109 41.42 2.32 -2.05
N SER A 110 42.18 1.34 -2.54
CA SER A 110 41.71 -0.02 -2.82
C SER A 110 42.48 -1.10 -2.04
N GLU A 111 41.82 -2.23 -1.74
CA GLU A 111 42.44 -3.47 -1.22
C GLU A 111 43.35 -3.27 0.02
N SER A 112 43.10 -2.24 0.83
CA SER A 112 44.02 -1.72 1.86
C SER A 112 43.51 -1.96 3.29
N LYS A 113 44.43 -2.10 4.25
CA LYS A 113 44.14 -2.53 5.62
C LYS A 113 44.74 -1.59 6.66
N PHE A 114 43.92 -1.16 7.61
CA PHE A 114 44.30 -0.24 8.68
C PHE A 114 43.88 -0.86 10.01
N ASN A 115 44.83 -1.26 10.84
CA ASN A 115 44.59 -2.09 12.02
C ASN A 115 45.22 -1.44 13.28
N ASN A 116 44.42 -1.22 14.33
CA ASN A 116 44.88 -0.68 15.61
C ASN A 116 45.63 0.66 15.44
N ILE A 117 44.91 1.69 14.97
CA ILE A 117 45.43 3.03 14.70
C ILE A 117 44.75 4.04 15.61
N SER A 118 45.50 4.70 16.50
CA SER A 118 44.96 5.63 17.49
C SER A 118 45.52 7.05 17.34
N ARG A 119 44.64 8.05 17.18
CA ARG A 119 44.98 9.48 17.16
C ARG A 119 44.63 10.11 18.51
N THR A 120 45.63 10.48 19.29
CA THR A 120 45.47 10.83 20.72
C THR A 120 45.28 12.33 21.00
N GLY A 121 45.41 13.20 19.99
CA GLY A 121 45.33 14.65 20.15
C GLY A 121 43.92 15.17 20.46
N ALA A 122 43.84 16.25 21.25
CA ALA A 122 42.58 16.82 21.76
C ALA A 122 41.60 17.37 20.68
N SER A 123 42.06 17.51 19.44
CA SER A 123 41.30 17.91 18.24
C SER A 123 41.16 16.77 17.21
N GLY A 124 41.55 15.53 17.54
CA GLY A 124 41.76 14.44 16.59
C GLY A 124 40.52 13.99 15.81
N LYS A 125 40.34 14.51 14.60
CA LYS A 125 39.50 13.94 13.54
C LYS A 125 40.06 12.56 13.11
N GLY A 126 39.27 11.64 12.57
CA GLY A 126 39.68 10.46 11.76
C GLY A 126 41.13 9.97 11.88
N SER A 127 41.39 8.86 12.58
CA SER A 127 42.78 8.41 12.80
C SER A 127 43.47 7.96 11.50
N VAL A 128 42.71 7.31 10.61
CA VAL A 128 43.18 6.86 9.31
C VAL A 128 43.08 8.00 8.30
N LEU A 129 41.88 8.55 8.12
CA LEU A 129 41.57 9.45 7.01
C LEU A 129 40.84 10.72 7.48
N GLN A 130 41.35 11.87 7.06
CA GLN A 130 40.74 13.19 7.24
C GLN A 130 40.47 13.81 5.86
N VAL A 131 39.22 13.93 5.47
CA VAL A 131 38.77 14.54 4.20
C VAL A 131 38.19 15.92 4.48
N GLU A 132 38.68 16.95 3.79
CA GLU A 132 38.24 18.35 3.93
C GLU A 132 38.07 18.98 2.54
N PHE A 133 36.96 18.64 1.88
CA PHE A 133 36.57 19.17 0.58
C PHE A 133 35.69 20.42 0.77
N ASN A 134 36.35 21.57 0.92
CA ASN A 134 35.72 22.82 1.39
C ASN A 134 35.62 23.93 0.33
N SER A 135 36.12 23.72 -0.90
CA SER A 135 36.25 24.82 -1.89
C SER A 135 36.38 24.41 -3.36
N TYR A 136 36.44 23.11 -3.67
CA TYR A 136 36.57 22.55 -5.03
C TYR A 136 35.99 21.13 -5.02
N ILE A 137 35.55 20.65 -6.20
CA ILE A 137 34.99 19.29 -6.38
C ILE A 137 36.09 18.25 -6.21
N GLY A 138 36.22 17.70 -5.01
CA GLY A 138 37.07 16.53 -4.74
C GLY A 138 36.28 15.23 -4.84
N LYS A 139 36.90 14.16 -5.34
CA LYS A 139 36.30 12.81 -5.43
C LYS A 139 37.15 11.77 -4.71
N LEU A 140 36.58 11.13 -3.68
CA LEU A 140 37.15 9.98 -2.97
C LEU A 140 36.37 8.70 -3.32
N ILE A 141 37.09 7.67 -3.74
CA ILE A 141 36.58 6.31 -3.95
C ILE A 141 37.38 5.36 -3.05
N MET A 142 36.70 4.46 -2.35
CA MET A 142 37.32 3.37 -1.61
C MET A 142 36.64 2.03 -1.92
N SER A 143 37.42 0.97 -2.11
CA SER A 143 36.94 -0.39 -2.41
C SER A 143 37.77 -1.46 -1.70
N GLU A 144 37.14 -2.51 -1.19
CA GLU A 144 37.82 -3.61 -0.49
C GLU A 144 38.76 -3.14 0.66
N VAL A 145 38.36 -2.08 1.38
CA VAL A 145 39.16 -1.50 2.48
C VAL A 145 38.71 -2.05 3.83
N THR A 146 39.65 -2.47 4.67
CA THR A 146 39.41 -2.87 6.07
C THR A 146 39.97 -1.85 7.05
N MET A 147 39.15 -1.36 7.98
CA MET A 147 39.59 -0.52 9.11
C MET A 147 39.16 -1.15 10.44
N ASN A 148 40.13 -1.64 11.22
CA ASN A 148 39.89 -2.37 12.46
C ASN A 148 40.53 -1.65 13.67
N GLN A 149 39.85 -1.60 14.82
CA GLN A 149 40.35 -1.04 16.08
C GLN A 149 40.91 0.40 15.95
N CYS A 150 40.38 1.19 15.02
CA CYS A 150 40.83 2.56 14.77
C CYS A 150 40.13 3.54 15.73
N SER A 151 40.87 4.47 16.33
CA SER A 151 40.32 5.40 17.33
C SER A 151 40.79 6.85 17.22
N ALA A 152 39.85 7.79 17.36
CA ALA A 152 40.05 9.24 17.28
C ALA A 152 38.97 9.96 18.10
N LYS A 153 38.97 11.30 18.17
CA LYS A 153 37.93 12.08 18.86
C LYS A 153 36.58 12.01 18.15
N ASN A 154 36.55 12.28 16.85
CA ASN A 154 35.35 12.21 15.99
C ASN A 154 35.68 11.35 14.78
N GLY A 155 34.86 10.31 14.52
CA GLY A 155 35.10 9.34 13.47
C GLY A 155 36.35 8.51 13.81
N GLY A 156 36.19 7.38 14.52
CA GLY A 156 37.35 6.63 15.02
C GLY A 156 38.38 6.27 13.95
N ALA A 157 37.91 5.93 12.74
CA ALA A 157 38.74 5.72 11.56
C ALA A 157 38.74 6.92 10.59
N ILE A 158 37.54 7.42 10.23
CA ILE A 158 37.37 8.44 9.18
C ILE A 158 36.60 9.65 9.68
N TYR A 159 37.10 10.84 9.35
CA TYR A 159 36.36 12.09 9.41
C TYR A 159 36.30 12.71 8.02
N SER A 160 35.11 13.11 7.56
CA SER A 160 34.93 13.82 6.29
C SER A 160 34.09 15.09 6.45
N SER A 161 34.50 16.12 5.72
CA SER A 161 33.69 17.30 5.39
C SER A 161 33.58 17.39 3.88
N LEU A 162 32.34 17.41 3.37
CA LEU A 162 31.97 17.28 1.96
C LEU A 162 31.10 18.48 1.54
N ILE A 163 31.70 19.45 0.89
CA ILE A 163 31.08 20.72 0.44
C ILE A 163 31.38 20.92 -1.05
N GLU A 164 30.72 21.88 -1.70
CA GLU A 164 30.98 22.33 -3.08
C GLU A 164 30.93 21.19 -4.14
N GLY A 165 29.92 20.32 -4.06
CA GLY A 165 29.68 19.26 -5.04
C GLY A 165 30.65 18.07 -4.95
N SER A 166 31.42 17.99 -3.87
CA SER A 166 32.37 16.90 -3.64
C SER A 166 31.70 15.54 -3.43
N SER A 167 32.42 14.45 -3.72
CA SER A 167 31.87 13.09 -3.72
C SER A 167 32.74 12.11 -2.93
N MET A 168 32.11 11.30 -2.09
CA MET A 168 32.73 10.21 -1.36
C MET A 168 31.93 8.91 -1.56
N ILE A 169 32.59 7.87 -2.04
CA ILE A 169 31.99 6.55 -2.31
C ILE A 169 32.84 5.47 -1.62
N ILE A 170 32.22 4.65 -0.77
CA ILE A 170 32.81 3.42 -0.23
C ILE A 170 32.01 2.23 -0.77
N LYS A 171 32.70 1.22 -1.30
CA LYS A 171 32.05 0.08 -1.96
C LYS A 171 32.83 -1.23 -1.79
N ASP A 172 32.36 -2.26 -2.50
CA ASP A 172 33.01 -3.56 -2.69
C ASP A 172 33.43 -4.23 -1.37
N SER A 173 32.46 -4.56 -0.51
CA SER A 173 32.67 -5.31 0.75
C SER A 173 33.68 -4.69 1.74
N SER A 174 33.85 -3.36 1.69
CA SER A 174 34.65 -2.63 2.69
C SER A 174 34.09 -2.80 4.11
N SER A 175 34.96 -2.83 5.12
CA SER A 175 34.58 -3.20 6.49
C SER A 175 35.25 -2.34 7.58
N PHE A 176 34.44 -1.98 8.57
CA PHE A 176 34.84 -1.21 9.75
C PHE A 176 34.51 -2.03 11.00
N SER A 177 35.51 -2.42 11.78
CA SER A 177 35.32 -3.24 12.98
C SER A 177 35.98 -2.63 14.22
N GLU A 178 35.32 -2.73 15.38
CA GLU A 178 35.85 -2.30 16.68
C GLU A 178 36.36 -0.84 16.73
N CYS A 179 35.94 0.00 15.78
CA CYS A 179 36.41 1.39 15.70
C CYS A 179 35.74 2.25 16.77
N LYS A 180 36.47 3.23 17.32
CA LYS A 180 36.05 3.97 18.51
C LYS A 180 36.19 5.50 18.40
N SER A 181 35.14 6.25 18.71
CA SER A 181 35.26 7.66 19.11
C SER A 181 35.60 7.77 20.61
N ILE A 182 36.61 8.57 20.97
CA ILE A 182 37.12 8.65 22.35
C ILE A 182 36.51 9.77 23.18
N ALA A 183 36.00 10.83 22.54
CA ALA A 183 35.47 12.05 23.18
C ALA A 183 34.60 12.87 22.20
N GLY A 184 33.74 12.19 21.44
CA GLY A 184 33.01 12.77 20.31
C GLY A 184 32.10 11.76 19.60
N ASN A 185 31.72 12.03 18.36
CA ASN A 185 30.69 11.27 17.64
C ASN A 185 31.27 10.40 16.52
N GLY A 186 30.52 9.37 16.10
CA GLY A 186 30.90 8.49 15.00
C GLY A 186 31.99 7.50 15.41
N GLY A 187 31.62 6.30 15.88
CA GLY A 187 32.61 5.33 16.35
C GLY A 187 33.58 4.88 15.26
N ALA A 188 33.10 4.62 14.04
CA ALA A 188 33.93 4.43 12.85
C ALA A 188 34.08 5.73 12.02
N MET A 189 32.95 6.38 11.71
CA MET A 189 32.90 7.48 10.75
C MET A 189 32.14 8.70 11.27
N TYR A 190 32.70 9.89 11.03
CA TYR A 190 32.02 11.18 11.19
C TYR A 190 31.96 11.89 9.83
N ILE A 191 30.77 12.32 9.42
CA ILE A 191 30.53 12.95 8.12
C ILE A 191 29.78 14.27 8.35
N ASP A 192 30.31 15.38 7.83
CA ASP A 192 29.58 16.64 7.66
C ASP A 192 29.43 16.92 6.16
N ILE A 193 28.21 17.03 5.66
CA ILE A 193 27.91 17.16 4.22
C ILE A 193 26.98 18.34 3.93
N ASP A 194 27.35 19.15 2.95
CA ASP A 194 26.45 20.13 2.36
C ASP A 194 25.80 19.57 1.09
N LEU A 195 24.52 19.25 1.20
CA LEU A 195 23.70 18.74 0.12
C LEU A 195 23.24 19.85 -0.83
N THR A 196 23.28 21.13 -0.40
CA THR A 196 22.82 22.27 -1.24
C THR A 196 23.72 22.47 -2.46
N SER A 197 25.01 22.19 -2.31
CA SER A 197 26.00 22.19 -3.40
C SER A 197 26.05 20.88 -4.21
N GLN A 198 25.06 19.99 -4.07
CA GLN A 198 25.01 18.68 -4.74
C GLN A 198 26.12 17.69 -4.31
N SER A 199 26.73 17.88 -3.14
CA SER A 199 27.73 16.95 -2.61
C SER A 199 27.13 15.56 -2.38
N LYS A 200 27.94 14.52 -2.57
CA LYS A 200 27.49 13.12 -2.69
C LYS A 200 28.19 12.19 -1.69
N PHE A 201 27.42 11.34 -1.02
CA PHE A 201 27.93 10.29 -0.12
C PHE A 201 27.21 8.96 -0.36
N GLU A 202 27.99 7.91 -0.67
CA GLU A 202 27.48 6.54 -0.87
C GLU A 202 28.29 5.52 -0.08
N LEU A 203 27.57 4.60 0.57
CA LEU A 203 28.11 3.30 0.99
C LEU A 203 27.37 2.23 0.20
N ILE A 204 28.13 1.26 -0.32
CA ILE A 204 27.60 0.12 -1.07
C ILE A 204 28.22 -1.12 -0.45
N ASP A 205 27.41 -2.08 -0.03
CA ASP A 205 27.83 -3.36 0.56
C ASP A 205 28.92 -3.24 1.63
N THR A 206 28.80 -2.24 2.51
CA THR A 206 29.82 -1.89 3.52
C THR A 206 29.39 -2.35 4.91
N THR A 207 30.27 -3.00 5.68
CA THR A 207 29.95 -3.56 7.01
C THR A 207 30.53 -2.74 8.16
N PHE A 208 29.74 -2.52 9.21
CA PHE A 208 30.15 -1.88 10.47
C PHE A 208 29.84 -2.80 11.65
N GLN A 209 30.88 -3.30 12.31
CA GLN A 209 30.76 -4.29 13.38
C GLN A 209 31.41 -3.82 14.69
N SER A 210 30.70 -3.94 15.81
CA SER A 210 31.24 -3.67 17.17
C SER A 210 31.88 -2.29 17.37
N CYS A 211 31.55 -1.30 16.55
CA CYS A 211 32.05 0.07 16.65
C CYS A 211 31.37 0.82 17.82
N GLN A 212 32.09 1.78 18.42
CA GLN A 212 31.70 2.35 19.72
C GLN A 212 31.91 3.88 19.78
N SER A 213 30.89 4.66 20.13
CA SER A 213 31.09 6.05 20.54
C SER A 213 31.09 6.19 22.06
N LYS A 214 32.23 6.63 22.66
CA LYS A 214 32.45 6.54 24.11
C LYS A 214 32.48 7.87 24.87
N ASP A 215 32.21 7.71 26.16
CA ASP A 215 32.36 8.68 27.22
C ASP A 215 33.83 9.03 27.50
N SER A 216 34.08 10.33 27.56
CA SER A 216 34.99 10.91 28.53
C SER A 216 34.43 12.28 28.87
N THR A 217 34.39 12.60 30.17
CA THR A 217 33.76 13.81 30.72
C THR A 217 34.09 15.05 29.90
N PRO A 218 33.08 15.84 29.45
CA PRO A 218 33.34 17.04 28.68
C PRO A 218 34.16 18.01 29.55
N PRO A 219 35.16 18.71 29.00
CA PRO A 219 35.66 19.92 29.65
C PRO A 219 34.46 20.85 29.88
N SER A 220 34.42 21.51 31.03
CA SER A 220 33.25 22.23 31.58
C SER A 220 32.84 23.51 30.82
N SER A 221 33.06 23.54 29.52
CA SER A 221 32.84 24.65 28.59
C SER A 221 32.32 24.24 27.21
N SER A 222 32.12 22.95 26.89
CA SER A 222 31.58 22.53 25.58
C SER A 222 30.06 22.33 25.58
N THR A 223 29.34 23.12 24.78
CA THR A 223 27.88 23.01 24.56
C THR A 223 27.48 21.96 23.51
N SER A 224 28.45 21.36 22.80
CA SER A 224 28.18 20.49 21.63
C SER A 224 27.86 19.03 22.03
N PRO A 225 26.88 18.36 21.40
CA PRO A 225 26.55 16.96 21.64
C PRO A 225 27.69 16.00 21.26
N PHE A 226 28.02 15.06 22.15
CA PHE A 226 29.03 14.00 21.98
C PHE A 226 28.42 12.61 22.25
N GLY A 227 29.14 11.52 21.97
CA GLY A 227 28.69 10.16 22.30
C GLY A 227 27.55 9.60 21.41
N PHE A 228 27.35 10.17 20.22
CA PHE A 228 26.29 9.77 19.28
C PHE A 228 26.87 9.06 18.04
N GLY A 229 26.10 8.13 17.46
CA GLY A 229 26.49 7.41 16.24
C GLY A 229 27.59 6.38 16.49
N GLY A 230 27.23 5.17 16.93
CA GLY A 230 28.21 4.15 17.34
C GLY A 230 29.01 3.55 16.19
N ALA A 231 28.45 3.46 14.99
CA ALA A 231 29.23 3.28 13.75
C ALA A 231 29.42 4.62 13.02
N ILE A 232 28.32 5.30 12.68
CA ILE A 232 28.33 6.50 11.82
C ILE A 232 27.58 7.65 12.48
N PHE A 233 28.17 8.85 12.43
CA PHE A 233 27.49 10.11 12.73
C PHE A 233 27.50 11.02 11.49
N ILE A 234 26.32 11.52 11.09
CA ILE A 234 26.15 12.37 9.91
C ILE A 234 25.51 13.70 10.33
N THR A 235 26.14 14.82 9.97
CA THR A 235 25.48 16.13 9.90
C THR A 235 25.29 16.53 8.45
N ALA A 236 24.10 16.97 8.07
CA ALA A 236 23.83 17.47 6.72
C ALA A 236 23.20 18.87 6.73
N GLN A 237 23.50 19.65 5.69
CA GLN A 237 22.81 20.91 5.36
C GLN A 237 22.11 20.75 4.01
N GLY A 238 20.94 21.38 3.83
CA GLY A 238 20.13 21.24 2.62
C GLY A 238 19.17 20.04 2.62
N GLN A 239 18.43 19.92 1.52
CA GLN A 239 17.54 18.80 1.22
C GLN A 239 18.33 17.65 0.59
N TYR A 240 17.93 16.41 0.87
CA TYR A 240 18.54 15.23 0.27
C TYR A 240 17.76 14.80 -0.98
N ASP A 241 18.44 14.78 -2.12
CA ASP A 241 17.94 14.29 -3.39
C ASP A 241 18.76 13.06 -3.82
N PRO A 242 18.20 11.84 -3.83
CA PRO A 242 18.93 10.62 -4.20
C PRO A 242 19.54 10.65 -5.61
N LEU A 243 19.03 11.47 -6.53
CA LEU A 243 19.56 11.61 -7.89
C LEU A 243 20.81 12.48 -7.93
N LYS A 244 21.00 13.38 -6.96
CA LYS A 244 22.13 14.33 -6.91
C LYS A 244 23.15 13.95 -5.83
N ASN A 245 22.67 13.66 -4.63
CA ASN A 245 23.50 13.39 -3.44
C ASN A 245 23.91 11.90 -3.32
N GLY A 246 23.47 11.06 -4.25
CA GLY A 246 23.74 9.62 -4.29
C GLY A 246 22.77 8.78 -3.46
N LYS A 247 23.00 7.47 -3.45
CA LYS A 247 22.26 6.47 -2.65
C LYS A 247 23.02 6.20 -1.34
N ALA A 248 22.89 7.10 -0.36
CA ALA A 248 23.48 6.91 0.96
C ALA A 248 23.09 5.54 1.55
N LEU A 249 24.04 4.93 2.28
CA LEU A 249 23.85 3.72 3.10
C LEU A 249 23.27 2.45 2.44
N LYS A 250 22.98 2.43 1.13
CA LYS A 250 22.33 1.29 0.46
C LYS A 250 23.17 0.02 0.58
N GLY A 251 22.60 -1.05 1.15
CA GLY A 251 23.32 -2.31 1.34
C GLY A 251 24.33 -2.29 2.50
N ALA A 252 24.42 -1.20 3.28
CA ALA A 252 25.24 -1.18 4.47
C ALA A 252 24.71 -2.16 5.53
N LEU A 253 25.63 -2.91 6.14
CA LEU A 253 25.37 -3.88 7.21
C LEU A 253 25.89 -3.32 8.53
N PHE A 254 25.08 -3.42 9.59
CA PHE A 254 25.45 -3.00 10.93
C PHE A 254 25.25 -4.15 11.90
N ASP A 255 26.24 -4.42 12.75
CA ASP A 255 26.20 -5.49 13.75
C ASP A 255 26.85 -5.03 15.06
N SER A 256 26.14 -5.20 16.19
CA SER A 256 26.70 -5.09 17.55
C SER A 256 27.40 -3.76 17.88
N ASN A 257 27.10 -2.67 17.16
CA ASN A 257 27.66 -1.35 17.44
C ASN A 257 27.01 -0.71 18.69
N SER A 258 27.65 0.29 19.29
CA SER A 258 27.17 0.93 20.52
C SER A 258 27.47 2.43 20.59
N ALA A 259 26.56 3.19 21.21
CA ALA A 259 26.72 4.63 21.41
C ALA A 259 26.34 5.01 22.84
N LEU A 260 27.08 5.95 23.43
CA LEU A 260 26.82 6.43 24.80
C LEU A 260 25.45 7.11 24.95
N ASN A 261 25.16 8.05 24.05
CA ASN A 261 24.03 8.98 24.17
C ASN A 261 22.92 8.72 23.13
N GLY A 262 23.17 7.96 22.06
CA GLY A 262 22.14 7.55 21.10
C GLY A 262 22.64 7.20 19.70
N GLY A 263 21.81 6.46 18.96
CA GLY A 263 22.11 5.99 17.60
C GLY A 263 23.26 4.98 17.58
N GLN A 264 22.99 3.75 18.02
CA GLN A 264 24.05 2.74 18.19
C GLN A 264 24.73 2.35 16.88
N ASN A 265 23.99 2.27 15.78
CA ASN A 265 24.56 2.15 14.45
C ASN A 265 24.77 3.55 13.84
N LEU A 266 23.67 4.26 13.61
CA LEU A 266 23.64 5.51 12.86
C LEU A 266 22.98 6.63 13.68
N TYR A 267 23.54 7.83 13.55
CA TYR A 267 22.94 9.07 14.04
C TYR A 267 22.98 10.16 12.96
N VAL A 268 21.83 10.75 12.62
CA VAL A 268 21.72 11.77 11.54
C VAL A 268 21.13 13.08 12.05
N VAL A 269 21.76 14.20 11.67
CA VAL A 269 21.36 15.57 12.00
C VAL A 269 21.22 16.41 10.72
N MET A 270 19.99 16.63 10.26
CA MET A 270 19.72 17.39 9.01
C MET A 270 18.42 18.20 9.09
N GLN A 271 18.04 18.96 8.06
CA GLN A 271 16.83 19.80 8.12
C GLN A 271 15.54 19.08 7.68
N GLU A 272 15.63 18.12 6.76
CA GLU A 272 14.47 17.39 6.22
C GLU A 272 14.60 15.87 6.38
N LEU A 273 14.87 15.45 7.62
CA LEU A 273 15.16 14.06 7.95
C LEU A 273 14.01 13.09 7.59
N ILE A 274 12.76 13.56 7.69
CA ILE A 274 11.57 12.80 7.25
C ILE A 274 11.64 12.46 5.75
N GLN A 275 12.09 13.39 4.90
CA GLN A 275 12.20 13.14 3.46
C GLN A 275 13.35 12.18 3.15
N PHE A 276 14.49 12.33 3.83
CA PHE A 276 15.59 11.37 3.71
C PHE A 276 15.14 9.94 4.06
N CYS A 277 14.46 9.75 5.20
CA CYS A 277 13.90 8.45 5.60
C CYS A 277 12.81 7.91 4.65
N ARG A 278 12.12 8.79 3.90
CA ARG A 278 11.14 8.42 2.86
C ARG A 278 11.76 8.09 1.50
N THR A 279 13.07 8.26 1.32
CA THR A 279 13.73 8.01 0.03
C THR A 279 14.14 6.54 -0.15
N GLY A 280 13.95 6.04 -1.38
CA GLY A 280 14.12 4.61 -1.71
C GLY A 280 12.91 3.77 -1.32
N GLU A 281 12.86 2.50 -1.72
CA GLU A 281 11.80 1.60 -1.25
C GLU A 281 12.03 1.24 0.24
N PHE A 282 10.98 1.35 1.06
CA PHE A 282 10.99 1.04 2.50
C PHE A 282 12.06 1.76 3.35
N GLY A 283 12.65 2.85 2.85
CA GLY A 283 13.72 3.60 3.51
C GLY A 283 15.12 2.99 3.35
N GLU A 284 15.36 2.20 2.30
CA GLU A 284 16.65 1.53 2.02
C GLU A 284 17.89 2.45 2.06
N TYR A 285 17.76 3.74 1.72
CA TYR A 285 18.87 4.70 1.74
C TYR A 285 19.20 5.25 3.14
N VAL A 286 18.49 4.80 4.17
CA VAL A 286 18.74 5.13 5.58
C VAL A 286 18.85 3.87 6.44
N LYS A 287 18.07 2.83 6.14
CA LYS A 287 18.12 1.52 6.82
C LYS A 287 19.35 0.68 6.46
N GLY A 288 19.90 0.81 5.24
CA GLY A 288 20.81 -0.19 4.69
C GLY A 288 20.11 -1.55 4.50
N ASN A 289 20.82 -2.65 4.73
CA ASN A 289 20.29 -4.02 4.58
C ASN A 289 19.75 -4.60 5.92
N TYR A 290 19.07 -3.76 6.71
CA TYR A 290 18.48 -4.15 8.00
C TYR A 290 17.24 -5.03 7.79
N ILE A 291 17.23 -6.23 8.38
CA ILE A 291 16.14 -7.21 8.27
C ILE A 291 15.34 -7.19 9.56
N ASP A 292 14.06 -6.81 9.49
CA ASP A 292 13.16 -6.59 10.66
C ASP A 292 12.85 -7.84 11.51
N GLN A 293 13.47 -9.01 11.26
CA GLN A 293 13.01 -10.30 11.78
C GLN A 293 13.74 -10.88 13.00
N ASN A 294 14.98 -10.49 13.36
CA ASN A 294 15.62 -11.02 14.57
C ASN A 294 16.76 -10.15 15.14
N GLN A 295 16.73 -9.98 16.47
CA GLN A 295 17.72 -9.38 17.38
C GLN A 295 17.72 -7.84 17.57
N ASN A 296 18.04 -7.47 18.83
CA ASN A 296 18.17 -6.15 19.50
C ASN A 296 17.39 -4.90 19.02
N LYS A 297 16.65 -4.30 19.97
CA LYS A 297 15.67 -3.23 19.73
C LYS A 297 16.17 -1.83 20.12
N SER A 298 17.36 -1.38 19.71
CA SER A 298 17.84 -0.01 20.06
C SER A 298 18.98 0.49 19.15
N GLU A 299 18.69 0.74 17.87
CA GLU A 299 19.74 0.73 16.84
C GLU A 299 19.99 2.08 16.10
N ILE A 300 18.98 2.95 15.91
CA ILE A 300 19.11 4.18 15.09
C ILE A 300 18.43 5.39 15.78
N TYR A 301 18.99 6.60 15.65
CA TYR A 301 18.46 7.83 16.27
C TYR A 301 18.62 9.07 15.36
N TYR A 302 17.70 10.03 15.48
CA TYR A 302 17.47 11.10 14.50
C TYR A 302 17.18 12.47 15.15
N GLN A 303 17.80 13.56 14.67
CA GLN A 303 17.47 14.95 15.11
C GLN A 303 17.44 15.96 13.96
N ASN A 304 16.60 16.99 14.06
CA ASN A 304 16.54 18.08 13.07
C ASN A 304 17.50 19.25 13.41
N LYS A 305 18.23 19.74 12.40
CA LYS A 305 19.30 20.76 12.52
C LYS A 305 18.73 22.20 12.60
N SER A 306 18.00 22.52 13.66
CA SER A 306 17.54 23.89 13.98
C SER A 306 18.01 24.39 15.35
N GLN A 307 19.32 24.66 15.40
CA GLN A 307 20.07 25.54 16.32
C GLN A 307 20.32 25.10 17.78
N LEU A 308 21.62 25.14 18.10
CA LEU A 308 22.25 24.90 19.41
C LEU A 308 22.14 26.11 20.37
N GLU A 309 21.52 27.21 19.95
CA GLU A 309 21.40 28.44 20.72
C GLU A 309 20.18 29.25 20.26
N GLY A 310 19.15 29.31 21.12
CA GLY A 310 18.07 30.29 21.06
C GLY A 310 17.01 30.13 19.95
N ILE A 311 15.80 30.59 20.29
CA ILE A 311 14.63 30.79 19.41
C ILE A 311 13.87 29.52 18.99
N SER A 312 12.56 29.61 19.18
CA SER A 312 11.54 28.62 18.86
C SER A 312 11.28 28.45 17.35
N LYS A 313 10.98 27.21 16.93
CA LYS A 313 10.23 26.82 15.72
C LYS A 313 9.57 25.46 16.02
N LYS A 314 8.25 25.31 16.09
CA LYS A 314 7.18 25.41 15.07
C LYS A 314 7.34 24.42 13.88
N TYR A 315 6.54 23.35 13.96
CA TYR A 315 5.98 22.47 12.90
C TYR A 315 6.95 21.76 11.93
N TYR A 316 6.81 20.43 11.77
CA TYR A 316 5.94 19.88 10.71
C TYR A 316 5.89 18.33 10.65
N TRP A 317 4.67 17.82 10.35
CA TRP A 317 4.28 16.53 9.74
C TRP A 317 4.13 15.21 10.53
N GLU A 318 2.96 14.61 10.31
CA GLU A 318 2.59 13.20 10.51
C GLU A 318 3.29 12.26 9.49
N PRO A 319 3.46 10.96 9.82
CA PRO A 319 3.86 9.92 8.86
C PRO A 319 2.68 9.07 8.34
N PRO A 320 2.67 8.67 7.05
CA PRO A 320 1.87 7.56 6.55
C PRO A 320 2.37 6.21 7.11
N PRO A 321 1.58 5.12 7.02
CA PRO A 321 2.02 3.78 7.40
C PRO A 321 3.20 3.29 6.53
N TYR A 322 3.93 2.29 7.04
CA TYR A 322 5.06 1.56 6.40
C TYR A 322 6.47 2.17 6.44
N LEU A 323 6.83 3.00 7.44
CA LEU A 323 8.22 3.46 7.63
C LEU A 323 8.77 3.29 9.06
N ILE A 324 9.77 2.42 9.15
CA ILE A 324 10.81 2.27 10.20
C ILE A 324 10.30 2.16 11.65
N TRP A 325 10.33 0.95 12.20
CA TRP A 325 10.18 0.73 13.64
C TRP A 325 11.36 1.31 14.44
N HIS A 326 11.09 1.70 15.69
CA HIS A 326 12.06 2.09 16.73
C HIS A 326 12.60 3.53 16.71
N ILE A 327 11.78 4.47 17.20
CA ILE A 327 12.29 5.55 18.05
C ILE A 327 12.39 4.98 19.48
N LEU A 328 13.61 4.71 19.96
CA LEU A 328 13.85 4.36 21.36
C LEU A 328 14.67 5.45 22.05
N ASP A 329 14.10 6.04 23.08
CA ASP A 329 14.83 6.87 24.04
C ASP A 329 15.06 6.04 25.32
N LYS A 330 16.14 5.25 25.33
CA LYS A 330 16.60 4.52 26.52
C LYS A 330 17.96 5.05 26.94
N ILE A 331 17.97 5.80 28.04
CA ILE A 331 19.21 6.23 28.72
C ILE A 331 19.80 4.99 29.43
N PRO A 332 21.10 4.68 29.26
CA PRO A 332 21.73 3.54 29.91
C PRO A 332 22.00 3.79 31.41
N ASP A 333 21.74 2.76 32.22
CA ASP A 333 21.96 2.79 33.67
C ASP A 333 23.46 2.74 34.03
N GLN A 334 23.98 3.81 34.63
CA GLN A 334 25.19 3.81 35.47
C GLN A 334 25.05 4.84 36.62
N GLY A 335 24.47 4.41 37.75
CA GLY A 335 24.84 4.87 39.09
C GLY A 335 24.75 6.36 39.47
N GLN A 336 23.67 6.71 40.20
CA GLN A 336 23.59 7.80 41.19
C GLN A 336 23.57 9.28 40.70
N ASN A 337 22.41 9.71 40.18
CA ASN A 337 21.56 10.74 40.84
C ASN A 337 20.33 11.03 39.97
N TYR A 338 19.18 10.40 40.27
CA TYR A 338 17.97 10.53 39.45
C TYR A 338 17.39 11.95 39.44
N ARG A 339 17.61 12.68 38.35
CA ARG A 339 16.73 13.76 37.91
C ARG A 339 15.60 13.16 37.07
N TYR A 340 14.62 12.54 37.72
CA TYR A 340 13.40 12.10 37.05
C TYR A 340 12.73 13.28 36.33
N PHE A 341 12.51 13.13 35.02
CA PHE A 341 11.73 14.07 34.21
C PHE A 341 10.23 13.72 34.26
N ASN A 342 9.40 14.43 33.51
CA ASN A 342 7.99 14.06 33.28
C ASN A 342 7.91 13.17 32.03
N GLY A 343 6.93 12.26 31.92
CA GLY A 343 6.76 11.38 30.76
C GLY A 343 7.79 10.26 30.72
N GLY A 344 7.58 9.17 31.45
CA GLY A 344 8.60 8.12 31.64
C GLY A 344 8.85 7.21 30.44
N ALA A 345 7.95 7.25 29.45
CA ALA A 345 8.13 6.70 28.11
C ALA A 345 7.99 7.78 27.03
N ILE A 346 7.05 8.72 27.19
CA ILE A 346 6.78 9.79 26.23
C ILE A 346 6.50 11.12 26.94
N TYR A 347 7.25 12.17 26.57
CA TYR A 347 6.96 13.55 26.93
C TYR A 347 6.59 14.36 25.68
N ILE A 348 5.38 14.93 25.68
CA ILE A 348 4.72 15.55 24.54
C ILE A 348 4.52 17.04 24.81
N ILE A 349 4.86 17.90 23.85
CA ILE A 349 4.36 19.29 23.80
C ILE A 349 3.68 19.49 22.44
N LEU A 350 2.35 19.61 22.45
CA LEU A 350 1.51 19.87 21.30
C LEU A 350 1.12 21.35 21.25
N ASN A 351 1.61 22.03 20.22
CA ASN A 351 1.27 23.42 19.89
C ASN A 351 0.80 23.47 18.42
N GLY A 352 -0.14 22.57 18.10
CA GLY A 352 -0.64 22.19 16.78
C GLY A 352 -0.13 20.83 16.30
N GLY A 353 -0.76 20.29 15.24
CA GLY A 353 -0.43 18.96 14.70
C GLY A 353 -1.13 17.80 15.43
N SER A 354 -0.88 16.58 14.99
CA SER A 354 -1.58 15.38 15.47
C SER A 354 -0.69 14.46 16.28
N PHE A 355 -1.25 13.86 17.33
CA PHE A 355 -0.67 12.74 18.06
C PHE A 355 -1.61 11.55 17.98
N VAL A 356 -1.13 10.39 17.50
CA VAL A 356 -1.92 9.16 17.43
C VAL A 356 -1.08 8.00 17.96
N MET A 357 -1.61 7.28 18.95
CA MET A 357 -1.03 6.09 19.55
C MET A 357 -2.02 4.93 19.43
N LYS A 358 -1.54 3.81 18.88
CA LYS A 358 -2.29 2.58 18.64
C LYS A 358 -1.38 1.36 18.83
N GLU A 359 -1.95 0.22 19.18
CA GLU A 359 -1.31 -1.10 19.28
C GLU A 359 0.03 -1.06 20.07
N THR A 360 0.02 -0.41 21.24
CA THR A 360 1.24 0.00 21.97
C THR A 360 1.21 -0.49 23.42
N GLN A 361 2.21 -1.26 23.85
CA GLN A 361 2.42 -1.62 25.26
C GLN A 361 3.55 -0.80 25.89
N MET A 362 3.24 -0.15 27.01
CA MET A 362 4.16 0.56 27.90
C MET A 362 4.24 -0.20 29.21
N TYR A 363 5.45 -0.67 29.56
CA TYR A 363 5.68 -1.50 30.74
C TYR A 363 6.77 -0.89 31.63
N ASN A 364 6.50 -0.78 32.93
CA ASN A 364 7.42 -0.33 33.98
C ASN A 364 8.07 1.04 33.68
N CYS A 365 7.26 2.01 33.26
CA CYS A 365 7.70 3.37 32.95
C CYS A 365 7.58 4.26 34.20
N THR A 366 8.61 5.07 34.51
CA THR A 366 8.61 5.88 35.74
C THR A 366 9.00 7.35 35.51
N ALA A 367 8.26 8.29 36.13
CA ALA A 367 8.47 9.73 35.97
C ALA A 367 7.93 10.56 37.14
N ARG A 368 8.15 11.88 37.13
CA ARG A 368 7.55 12.81 38.12
C ARG A 368 6.09 13.13 37.86
N GLN A 369 5.65 13.15 36.61
CA GLN A 369 4.25 13.33 36.19
C GLN A 369 4.11 12.60 34.86
N GLY A 370 3.02 11.87 34.63
CA GLY A 370 2.88 11.02 33.44
C GLY A 370 3.89 9.87 33.48
N GLY A 371 3.69 8.87 34.34
CA GLY A 371 4.67 7.79 34.55
C GLY A 371 5.00 7.05 33.25
N ALA A 372 4.05 6.93 32.33
CA ALA A 372 4.32 6.57 30.94
C ALA A 372 4.27 7.79 30.00
N VAL A 373 3.14 8.50 29.92
CA VAL A 373 2.91 9.61 28.99
C VAL A 373 2.65 10.91 29.75
N TYR A 374 3.40 11.96 29.42
CA TYR A 374 3.08 13.33 29.79
C TYR A 374 2.79 14.14 28.53
N ALA A 375 1.74 14.96 28.53
CA ALA A 375 1.42 15.86 27.43
C ALA A 375 1.09 17.28 27.90
N LEU A 376 1.64 18.28 27.22
CA LEU A 376 1.27 19.69 27.30
C LEU A 376 0.69 20.13 25.96
N ILE A 377 -0.63 20.34 25.91
CA ILE A 377 -1.41 20.59 24.70
C ILE A 377 -1.90 22.04 24.73
N SER A 378 -1.21 22.98 24.07
CA SER A 378 -1.71 24.36 23.89
C SER A 378 -2.51 24.54 22.60
N SER A 379 -2.39 23.60 21.66
CA SER A 379 -3.24 23.45 20.45
C SER A 379 -2.92 22.11 19.78
N MET A 380 -3.81 21.59 18.95
CA MET A 380 -3.62 20.33 18.20
C MET A 380 -4.63 20.24 17.05
N ASN A 381 -4.33 19.40 16.06
CA ASN A 381 -5.29 18.93 15.05
C ASN A 381 -5.99 17.66 15.53
N GLN A 382 -5.25 16.78 16.22
CA GLN A 382 -5.76 15.53 16.80
C GLN A 382 -4.87 15.12 17.97
N PHE A 383 -5.46 14.49 18.98
CA PHE A 383 -4.73 13.69 19.97
C PHE A 383 -5.56 12.43 20.18
N LEU A 384 -4.99 11.26 19.94
CA LEU A 384 -5.69 9.98 19.97
C LEU A 384 -4.78 8.92 20.62
N ILE A 385 -5.26 8.24 21.65
CA ILE A 385 -4.66 7.02 22.19
C ILE A 385 -5.78 5.97 22.13
N ASN A 386 -5.70 4.95 21.28
CA ASN A 386 -6.82 4.06 20.95
C ASN A 386 -6.31 2.68 20.49
N GLU A 387 -7.17 1.68 20.34
CA GLU A 387 -6.84 0.39 19.65
C GLU A 387 -5.68 -0.39 20.31
N GLU A 388 -5.97 -1.17 21.35
CA GLU A 388 -5.03 -2.11 22.00
C GLU A 388 -3.76 -1.44 22.57
N VAL A 389 -3.95 -0.44 23.44
CA VAL A 389 -2.86 0.24 24.15
C VAL A 389 -2.81 -0.20 25.61
N TYR A 390 -1.68 -0.75 26.04
CA TYR A 390 -1.46 -1.28 27.39
C TYR A 390 -0.52 -0.37 28.18
N PHE A 391 -0.92 0.03 29.38
CA PHE A 391 -0.12 0.77 30.36
C PHE A 391 0.03 -0.09 31.60
N GLU A 392 1.21 -0.65 31.80
CA GLU A 392 1.47 -1.68 32.78
C GLU A 392 2.62 -1.29 33.73
N GLU A 393 2.42 -1.44 35.03
CA GLU A 393 3.41 -1.13 36.07
C GLU A 393 4.00 0.31 35.99
N CYS A 394 3.29 1.26 35.38
CA CYS A 394 3.78 2.63 35.20
C CYS A 394 3.57 3.49 36.45
N GLU A 395 4.59 4.25 36.87
CA GLU A 395 4.58 4.99 38.14
C GLU A 395 4.92 6.49 37.99
N ALA A 396 4.02 7.36 38.47
CA ALA A 396 4.30 8.78 38.67
C ALA A 396 4.67 9.05 40.15
N PHE A 397 5.96 9.24 40.42
CA PHE A 397 6.51 9.39 41.78
C PHE A 397 7.11 10.77 42.03
N SER A 398 6.68 11.45 43.10
CA SER A 398 7.35 12.63 43.65
C SER A 398 7.04 12.88 45.13
N SER A 399 8.02 13.46 45.83
CA SER A 399 7.86 13.97 47.21
C SER A 399 7.21 15.37 47.28
N ASN A 400 6.95 16.01 46.15
CA ASN A 400 6.32 17.34 46.08
C ASN A 400 4.81 17.21 45.78
N GLN A 401 3.96 17.93 46.52
CA GLN A 401 2.49 17.90 46.36
C GLN A 401 1.98 18.32 44.96
N SER A 402 2.78 19.08 44.20
CA SER A 402 2.48 19.50 42.82
C SER A 402 2.93 18.50 41.73
N GLN A 403 3.54 17.38 42.11
CA GLN A 403 4.06 16.34 41.22
C GLN A 403 3.60 14.95 41.72
N GLY A 404 3.86 13.88 40.99
CA GLY A 404 3.39 12.51 41.33
C GLY A 404 1.98 12.21 40.81
N ARG A 405 1.60 12.78 39.66
CA ARG A 405 0.24 12.73 39.10
C ARG A 405 0.25 12.09 37.71
N GLY A 406 -0.81 11.35 37.36
CA GLY A 406 -0.91 10.63 36.09
C GLY A 406 0.06 9.46 36.02
N GLY A 407 -0.23 8.36 36.72
CA GLY A 407 0.68 7.21 36.84
C GLY A 407 0.97 6.52 35.49
N ALA A 408 -0.04 6.36 34.64
CA ALA A 408 0.18 6.11 33.23
C ALA A 408 0.23 7.43 32.42
N ILE A 409 -0.83 8.22 32.41
CA ILE A 409 -0.99 9.39 31.53
C ILE A 409 -1.22 10.68 32.33
N TYR A 410 -0.55 11.77 31.98
CA TYR A 410 -0.81 13.13 32.46
C TYR A 410 -1.01 14.06 31.25
N LEU A 411 -2.15 14.74 31.15
CA LEU A 411 -2.46 15.73 30.11
C LEU A 411 -2.58 17.13 30.73
N ASN A 412 -2.05 18.15 30.05
CA ASN A 412 -2.13 19.56 30.44
C ASN A 412 -2.61 20.39 29.24
N VAL A 413 -3.90 20.73 29.23
CA VAL A 413 -4.62 21.37 28.13
C VAL A 413 -4.63 22.89 28.35
N GLY A 414 -3.77 23.58 27.62
CA GLY A 414 -3.57 25.03 27.64
C GLY A 414 -4.75 25.84 27.11
N GLN A 415 -4.67 27.16 27.28
CA GLN A 415 -5.82 28.07 27.20
C GLN A 415 -6.46 28.18 25.80
N ASP A 416 -5.67 27.97 24.75
CA ASP A 416 -6.08 28.12 23.35
C ASP A 416 -6.27 26.76 22.65
N ALA A 417 -6.25 25.65 23.40
CA ALA A 417 -6.40 24.30 22.84
C ALA A 417 -7.88 23.95 22.61
N PRO A 418 -8.25 23.41 21.43
CA PRO A 418 -9.58 22.85 21.25
C PRO A 418 -9.74 21.60 22.13
N TYR A 419 -10.91 21.43 22.76
CA TYR A 419 -11.20 20.23 23.54
C TYR A 419 -11.60 19.07 22.62
N GLU A 420 -10.65 18.55 21.84
CA GLU A 420 -10.89 17.56 20.77
C GLU A 420 -9.95 16.34 20.83
N PHE A 421 -9.31 16.10 21.99
CA PHE A 421 -8.47 14.93 22.21
C PHE A 421 -9.30 13.68 22.57
N THR A 422 -8.73 12.49 22.36
CA THR A 422 -9.39 11.22 22.62
C THR A 422 -8.41 10.24 23.27
N VAL A 423 -8.76 9.77 24.46
CA VAL A 423 -8.21 8.60 25.14
C VAL A 423 -9.25 7.48 24.92
N GLY A 424 -9.13 6.82 23.78
CA GLY A 424 -10.09 5.95 23.10
C GLY A 424 -10.37 4.60 23.76
N VAL A 425 -10.91 3.67 22.96
CA VAL A 425 -11.30 2.30 23.35
C VAL A 425 -10.11 1.32 23.33
N ASN A 426 -10.28 0.17 23.95
CA ASN A 426 -9.27 -0.89 24.06
C ASN A 426 -7.94 -0.41 24.68
N LEU A 427 -8.04 0.42 25.73
CA LEU A 427 -6.91 0.75 26.60
C LEU A 427 -6.95 -0.15 27.84
N HIS A 428 -5.79 -0.66 28.24
CA HIS A 428 -5.62 -1.54 29.39
C HIS A 428 -4.68 -0.87 30.39
N PHE A 429 -5.11 -0.69 31.64
CA PHE A 429 -4.30 -0.09 32.69
C PHE A 429 -4.09 -1.10 33.83
N ASN A 430 -2.88 -1.65 33.92
CA ASN A 430 -2.56 -2.76 34.83
C ASN A 430 -1.47 -2.34 35.82
N LEU A 431 -1.72 -2.44 37.13
CA LEU A 431 -0.70 -2.24 38.19
C LEU A 431 0.01 -0.86 38.22
N ASN A 432 -0.56 0.17 37.58
CA ASN A 432 -0.01 1.53 37.58
C ASN A 432 -0.08 2.19 38.97
N LYS A 433 0.69 3.26 39.19
CA LYS A 433 0.78 3.98 40.48
C LYS A 433 0.94 5.48 40.28
N ALA A 434 0.32 6.28 41.15
CA ALA A 434 0.59 7.72 41.26
C ALA A 434 0.77 8.07 42.73
N SER A 435 1.81 8.84 43.07
CA SER A 435 2.08 9.24 44.47
C SER A 435 1.19 10.39 44.97
N GLN A 436 0.35 10.96 44.10
CA GLN A 436 -0.73 11.90 44.42
C GLN A 436 -2.05 11.43 43.77
N TYR A 437 -2.38 11.94 42.57
CA TYR A 437 -3.70 11.81 41.96
C TYR A 437 -3.64 11.30 40.51
N GLY A 438 -4.63 10.48 40.13
CA GLY A 438 -4.75 9.92 38.78
C GLY A 438 -3.71 8.83 38.54
N ARG A 439 -3.97 7.62 39.04
CA ARG A 439 -3.18 6.40 38.83
C ARG A 439 -3.03 6.09 37.35
N ASP A 440 -4.09 6.26 36.57
CA ASP A 440 -4.09 5.95 35.14
C ASP A 440 -4.11 7.22 34.30
N LEU A 441 -4.95 8.19 34.64
CA LEU A 441 -5.07 9.43 33.88
C LEU A 441 -5.23 10.64 34.81
N PHE A 442 -4.44 11.67 34.58
CA PHE A 442 -4.63 12.99 35.20
C PHE A 442 -4.76 14.08 34.13
N ILE A 443 -5.72 15.01 34.27
CA ILE A 443 -5.94 16.09 33.31
C ILE A 443 -5.93 17.46 33.99
N HIS A 444 -5.05 18.36 33.56
CA HIS A 444 -5.07 19.77 33.91
C HIS A 444 -5.66 20.57 32.73
N CYS A 445 -6.68 21.42 32.94
CA CYS A 445 -7.32 22.15 31.82
C CYS A 445 -8.01 23.45 32.27
N LYS A 446 -8.54 24.25 31.33
CA LYS A 446 -9.24 25.50 31.70
C LYS A 446 -10.55 25.23 32.45
N ASN A 447 -11.40 24.35 31.92
CA ASN A 447 -12.71 24.00 32.49
C ASN A 447 -13.08 22.54 32.14
N ILE A 448 -13.20 21.68 33.15
CA ILE A 448 -13.43 20.23 33.00
C ILE A 448 -14.81 19.95 32.38
N ILE A 449 -15.81 20.80 32.63
CA ILE A 449 -17.16 20.62 32.06
C ILE A 449 -17.17 20.91 30.56
N VAL A 450 -16.51 22.00 30.13
CA VAL A 450 -16.45 22.39 28.71
C VAL A 450 -15.63 21.39 27.88
N MET A 451 -14.67 20.70 28.51
CA MET A 451 -13.92 19.61 27.90
C MET A 451 -14.79 18.42 27.45
N LYS A 452 -16.00 18.24 28.01
CA LYS A 452 -16.90 17.09 27.78
C LYS A 452 -16.19 15.73 27.91
N PRO A 453 -15.75 15.31 29.12
CA PRO A 453 -14.89 14.13 29.31
C PRO A 453 -15.39 12.84 28.64
N ASP A 454 -16.70 12.63 28.53
CA ASP A 454 -17.31 11.48 27.84
C ASP A 454 -17.13 11.45 26.32
N ARG A 455 -16.83 12.58 25.68
CA ARG A 455 -16.43 12.61 24.26
C ARG A 455 -14.93 12.38 24.06
N ARG A 456 -14.16 12.26 25.15
CA ARG A 456 -12.70 12.39 25.18
C ARG A 456 -12.00 11.26 25.92
N ILE A 457 -12.72 10.49 26.73
CA ILE A 457 -12.23 9.33 27.48
C ILE A 457 -13.24 8.20 27.24
N LEU A 458 -12.87 7.22 26.41
CA LEU A 458 -13.79 6.26 25.80
C LEU A 458 -13.51 4.78 26.17
N TYR A 459 -12.43 4.48 26.90
CA TYR A 459 -12.16 3.11 27.34
C TYR A 459 -13.16 2.62 28.38
N ASP A 460 -13.31 1.30 28.51
CA ASP A 460 -14.31 0.70 29.40
C ASP A 460 -13.90 0.80 30.88
N MET A 461 -14.26 1.94 31.47
CA MET A 461 -14.16 2.22 32.90
C MET A 461 -15.33 1.63 33.71
N LEU A 462 -16.34 1.04 33.06
CA LEU A 462 -17.56 0.58 33.71
C LEU A 462 -17.50 -0.91 34.08
N ASN A 463 -16.67 -1.69 33.39
CA ASN A 463 -16.29 -3.06 33.75
C ASN A 463 -16.07 -3.22 35.27
N GLU A 464 -16.67 -4.25 35.86
CA GLU A 464 -16.59 -4.55 37.30
C GLU A 464 -15.16 -4.87 37.78
N THR A 465 -14.27 -5.29 36.87
CA THR A 465 -12.86 -5.59 37.19
C THR A 465 -11.92 -4.39 37.09
N TYR A 466 -12.38 -3.24 36.60
CA TYR A 466 -11.54 -2.03 36.52
C TYR A 466 -11.45 -1.36 37.90
N ASP A 467 -10.23 -1.22 38.42
CA ASP A 467 -9.97 -0.56 39.69
C ASP A 467 -10.23 0.95 39.58
N LYS A 468 -11.25 1.44 40.28
CA LYS A 468 -11.69 2.84 40.21
C LYS A 468 -10.94 3.73 41.22
N ASP A 469 -10.20 3.16 42.18
CA ASP A 469 -9.54 3.92 43.23
C ASP A 469 -8.38 4.75 42.68
N ASN A 470 -8.46 6.07 42.89
CA ASN A 470 -7.53 7.07 42.35
C ASN A 470 -7.38 7.04 40.81
N ALA A 471 -8.30 6.45 40.05
CA ALA A 471 -8.05 6.12 38.64
C ALA A 471 -7.89 7.36 37.73
N ILE A 472 -8.87 8.28 37.72
CA ILE A 472 -8.96 9.39 36.76
C ILE A 472 -9.29 10.71 37.46
N PHE A 473 -8.35 11.65 37.45
CA PHE A 473 -8.46 12.91 38.20
C PHE A 473 -8.14 14.13 37.34
N GLY A 474 -8.53 15.33 37.78
CA GLY A 474 -8.12 16.55 37.11
C GLY A 474 -8.27 17.84 37.90
N THR A 475 -7.62 18.89 37.39
CA THR A 475 -7.58 20.22 38.03
C THR A 475 -7.81 21.32 37.01
N GLU A 476 -8.72 22.23 37.33
CA GLU A 476 -8.96 23.47 36.59
C GLU A 476 -7.94 24.56 36.96
N TYR A 477 -7.53 25.40 35.99
CA TYR A 477 -6.74 26.61 36.29
C TYR A 477 -7.52 27.92 36.11
N ALA A 478 -8.70 27.92 35.51
CA ALA A 478 -9.54 29.12 35.43
C ALA A 478 -10.07 29.53 36.80
N GLN A 479 -10.06 30.83 37.10
CA GLN A 479 -10.53 31.34 38.39
C GLN A 479 -12.05 31.25 38.52
N GLU A 480 -12.57 31.22 39.76
CA GLU A 480 -14.02 31.08 40.04
C GLU A 480 -14.87 32.16 39.33
N SER A 481 -14.32 33.37 39.15
CA SER A 481 -14.95 34.47 38.42
C SER A 481 -15.09 34.23 36.91
N GLU A 482 -14.23 33.40 36.30
CA GLU A 482 -14.36 32.97 34.90
C GLU A 482 -15.27 31.75 34.76
N LEU A 483 -15.31 30.89 35.78
CA LEU A 483 -16.12 29.65 35.78
C LEU A 483 -17.58 29.89 36.18
N GLY A 484 -17.87 30.96 36.93
CA GLY A 484 -19.19 31.21 37.53
C GLY A 484 -19.55 30.25 38.68
N ARG A 485 -18.57 29.47 39.15
CA ARG A 485 -18.68 28.44 40.20
C ARG A 485 -17.30 28.19 40.84
N PRO A 486 -17.24 27.46 41.97
CA PRO A 486 -15.97 27.02 42.54
C PRO A 486 -15.12 26.21 41.55
N GLN A 487 -13.80 26.35 41.68
CA GLN A 487 -12.80 25.67 40.88
C GLN A 487 -12.70 24.18 41.27
N MET A 488 -12.69 23.28 40.29
CA MET A 488 -12.48 21.85 40.52
C MET A 488 -10.97 21.57 40.60
N ILE A 489 -10.45 21.31 41.79
CA ILE A 489 -9.03 20.98 42.05
C ILE A 489 -8.94 19.53 42.52
N ASP A 490 -8.08 18.74 41.89
CA ASP A 490 -7.87 17.32 42.20
C ASP A 490 -9.19 16.55 42.28
N PHE A 491 -10.05 16.86 41.30
CA PHE A 491 -11.42 16.39 41.19
C PHE A 491 -11.49 15.05 40.47
N ASP A 492 -12.27 14.13 41.02
CA ASP A 492 -12.54 12.81 40.44
C ASP A 492 -13.44 12.96 39.20
N ILE A 493 -12.84 12.81 38.01
CA ILE A 493 -13.53 12.95 36.73
C ILE A 493 -14.51 11.78 36.52
N LEU A 494 -14.28 10.62 37.15
CA LEU A 494 -15.14 9.45 37.02
C LEU A 494 -16.57 9.73 37.53
N SER A 495 -16.70 10.62 38.52
CA SER A 495 -18.01 11.10 39.01
C SER A 495 -18.88 11.77 37.94
N LEU A 496 -18.26 12.34 36.89
CA LEU A 496 -18.97 12.93 35.75
C LEU A 496 -19.36 11.88 34.71
N MET A 497 -18.80 10.67 34.74
CA MET A 497 -18.89 9.65 33.68
C MET A 497 -20.08 8.70 33.81
N LEU A 498 -20.97 8.94 34.79
CA LEU A 498 -22.12 8.08 35.08
C LEU A 498 -23.29 8.24 34.08
N PRO A 499 -24.04 7.16 33.76
CA PRO A 499 -25.21 7.23 32.87
C PRO A 499 -26.35 8.13 33.34
N TYR A 500 -27.23 8.52 32.42
CA TYR A 500 -28.46 9.28 32.69
C TYR A 500 -29.70 8.49 32.27
N TYR A 501 -30.77 8.59 33.06
CA TYR A 501 -32.08 7.99 32.80
C TYR A 501 -33.19 8.97 33.22
N ASN A 502 -34.25 9.11 32.43
CA ASN A 502 -35.42 9.97 32.68
C ASN A 502 -36.60 9.59 31.76
N ASP A 503 -37.84 9.88 32.15
CA ASP A 503 -39.04 9.60 31.34
C ASP A 503 -39.41 10.76 30.39
N ILE A 504 -38.71 11.89 30.53
CA ILE A 504 -38.66 12.99 29.55
C ILE A 504 -37.25 13.01 28.95
N ILE A 505 -37.15 12.66 27.67
CA ILE A 505 -35.87 12.56 26.95
C ILE A 505 -35.84 13.56 25.80
N TYR A 506 -34.81 14.39 25.79
CA TYR A 506 -34.54 15.34 24.71
C TYR A 506 -33.77 14.63 23.59
N ILE A 507 -34.15 14.85 22.34
CA ILE A 507 -33.50 14.31 21.14
C ILE A 507 -33.26 15.44 20.13
N SER A 508 -32.17 15.40 19.36
CA SER A 508 -31.88 16.39 18.33
C SER A 508 -30.89 15.87 17.30
N GLN A 509 -31.13 16.12 16.02
CA GLN A 509 -30.13 15.95 14.95
C GLN A 509 -28.99 16.98 14.99
N ASP A 510 -29.13 18.07 15.74
CA ASP A 510 -28.08 19.10 15.85
C ASP A 510 -26.89 18.60 16.68
N GLN A 511 -25.93 17.98 15.98
CA GLN A 511 -24.69 17.43 16.54
C GLN A 511 -23.84 18.46 17.31
N SER A 512 -24.10 19.76 17.18
CA SER A 512 -23.44 20.78 18.00
C SER A 512 -23.84 20.71 19.47
N ILE A 513 -25.06 20.23 19.76
CA ILE A 513 -25.61 20.11 21.12
C ILE A 513 -25.96 18.68 21.53
N SER A 514 -26.25 17.76 20.61
CA SER A 514 -26.63 16.36 20.90
C SER A 514 -25.50 15.35 20.73
N GLU A 515 -25.68 14.14 21.28
CA GLU A 515 -24.86 12.93 21.05
C GLU A 515 -25.50 11.69 21.71
N ASN A 516 -25.36 10.51 21.11
CA ASN A 516 -25.79 9.23 21.71
C ASN A 516 -24.78 8.68 22.74
N THR A 517 -24.57 9.38 23.87
CA THR A 517 -23.77 8.86 25.00
C THR A 517 -24.63 8.28 26.10
N LEU A 518 -24.02 7.51 27.01
CA LEU A 518 -24.72 6.97 28.18
C LEU A 518 -25.42 8.04 29.05
N LYS A 519 -25.05 9.32 28.89
CA LYS A 519 -25.57 10.50 29.62
C LYS A 519 -26.62 11.33 28.86
N CYS A 520 -26.91 10.98 27.61
CA CYS A 520 -27.78 11.77 26.73
C CYS A 520 -29.24 11.77 27.19
N GLY A 521 -30.02 12.70 26.66
CA GLY A 521 -31.44 12.86 26.95
C GLY A 521 -31.76 14.09 27.80
N ARG A 522 -30.78 14.98 28.01
CA ARG A 522 -30.93 16.24 28.74
C ARG A 522 -31.10 17.40 27.76
N ILE A 523 -31.74 18.49 28.18
CA ILE A 523 -31.90 19.69 27.32
C ILE A 523 -30.55 20.29 26.83
N TYR A 524 -29.46 20.12 27.58
CA TYR A 524 -28.10 20.58 27.22
C TYR A 524 -27.21 19.48 26.59
N LEU A 525 -27.74 18.25 26.49
CA LEU A 525 -27.11 17.11 25.80
C LEU A 525 -28.23 16.14 25.35
N PRO A 526 -28.99 16.47 24.29
CA PRO A 526 -30.00 15.58 23.75
C PRO A 526 -29.36 14.30 23.18
N CYS A 527 -30.11 13.21 23.10
CA CYS A 527 -29.71 12.07 22.28
C CYS A 527 -29.80 12.44 20.78
N VAL A 528 -29.15 11.68 19.90
CA VAL A 528 -29.21 11.87 18.43
C VAL A 528 -30.33 11.05 17.81
N THR A 529 -30.51 9.79 18.25
CA THR A 529 -31.52 8.88 17.67
C THR A 529 -32.56 8.44 18.69
N LEU A 530 -33.76 8.13 18.20
CA LEU A 530 -34.88 7.64 19.01
C LEU A 530 -34.59 6.25 19.63
N SER A 531 -33.97 5.35 18.86
CA SER A 531 -33.57 4.01 19.32
C SER A 531 -32.56 4.03 20.48
N TYR A 532 -31.71 5.05 20.56
CA TYR A 532 -30.78 5.19 21.69
C TYR A 532 -31.44 5.91 22.88
N ALA A 533 -32.38 6.81 22.60
CA ALA A 533 -33.21 7.49 23.61
C ALA A 533 -34.17 6.54 24.36
N GLU A 534 -34.67 5.50 23.70
CA GLU A 534 -35.48 4.43 24.30
C GLU A 534 -34.75 3.79 25.49
N GLY A 535 -33.48 3.40 25.33
CA GLY A 535 -32.62 2.87 26.39
C GLY A 535 -32.22 3.86 27.50
N LYS A 536 -32.88 5.03 27.56
CA LYS A 536 -32.70 6.08 28.59
C LYS A 536 -33.96 6.32 29.43
N VAL A 537 -35.07 5.65 29.19
CA VAL A 537 -36.26 5.75 30.04
C VAL A 537 -35.97 5.21 31.45
N PHE A 538 -36.55 5.83 32.48
CA PHE A 538 -36.26 5.49 33.88
C PHE A 538 -37.31 4.53 34.47
N THR A 539 -38.59 4.76 34.20
CA THR A 539 -39.63 3.78 34.50
C THR A 539 -39.60 2.66 33.46
N PRO A 540 -39.54 1.37 33.87
CA PRO A 540 -39.54 0.26 32.92
C PRO A 540 -40.93 0.01 32.33
N GLU A 541 -40.98 -0.54 31.13
CA GLU A 541 -42.24 -0.84 30.41
C GLU A 541 -43.08 -1.96 31.05
N TRP A 542 -44.29 -2.20 30.53
CA TRP A 542 -45.28 -3.17 31.06
C TRP A 542 -44.99 -4.65 30.74
N THR A 543 -43.80 -5.12 31.09
CA THR A 543 -43.43 -6.54 30.99
C THR A 543 -44.12 -7.44 32.02
N ALA A 544 -44.05 -8.76 31.81
CA ALA A 544 -44.56 -9.78 32.73
C ALA A 544 -43.92 -9.75 34.14
N GLU A 545 -42.84 -9.00 34.35
CA GLU A 545 -42.10 -8.90 35.61
C GLU A 545 -42.29 -7.53 36.30
N THR A 546 -42.82 -6.54 35.58
CA THR A 546 -42.97 -5.14 36.03
C THR A 546 -44.42 -4.70 36.23
N VAL A 547 -45.41 -5.50 35.81
CA VAL A 547 -46.84 -5.28 36.14
C VAL A 547 -47.08 -5.32 37.66
N PRO A 548 -47.86 -4.39 38.25
CA PRO A 548 -48.00 -4.28 39.70
C PRO A 548 -48.90 -5.41 40.22
N GLN A 549 -48.55 -5.98 41.37
CA GLN A 549 -49.28 -7.14 41.91
C GLN A 549 -50.53 -6.75 42.73
N ASP A 550 -50.69 -5.48 43.08
CA ASP A 550 -51.78 -4.93 43.87
C ASP A 550 -52.85 -4.23 43.02
N SER A 551 -54.02 -3.99 43.60
CA SER A 551 -55.21 -3.46 42.91
C SER A 551 -55.20 -1.94 42.72
N SER A 552 -54.02 -1.32 42.65
CA SER A 552 -53.80 0.13 42.55
C SER A 552 -53.46 0.61 41.13
N GLY A 553 -53.70 -0.25 40.12
CA GLY A 553 -53.21 -0.14 38.73
C GLY A 553 -53.78 0.98 37.86
N ASP A 554 -53.77 2.22 38.34
CA ASP A 554 -54.13 3.46 37.61
C ASP A 554 -52.91 4.28 37.16
N GLN A 555 -51.67 3.81 37.40
CA GLN A 555 -50.46 4.54 37.05
C GLN A 555 -50.13 4.41 35.55
N GLN A 556 -50.48 5.42 34.75
CA GLN A 556 -50.12 5.47 33.33
C GLN A 556 -48.62 5.74 33.14
N ILE A 557 -47.94 4.90 32.35
CA ILE A 557 -46.56 5.12 31.91
C ILE A 557 -46.59 6.04 30.68
N ASN A 558 -45.91 7.18 30.79
CA ASN A 558 -45.90 8.25 29.78
C ASN A 558 -44.45 8.59 29.42
N TYR A 559 -44.04 8.27 28.19
CA TYR A 559 -42.73 8.72 27.67
C TYR A 559 -42.91 9.96 26.80
N THR A 560 -42.10 10.99 27.07
CA THR A 560 -42.12 12.24 26.31
C THR A 560 -40.78 12.46 25.63
N TYR A 561 -40.78 12.39 24.30
CA TYR A 561 -39.61 12.66 23.47
C TYR A 561 -39.74 14.06 22.86
N ILE A 562 -38.86 14.96 23.28
CA ILE A 562 -38.84 16.35 22.82
C ILE A 562 -37.75 16.44 21.74
N ILE A 563 -38.16 16.60 20.49
CA ILE A 563 -37.25 16.70 19.35
C ILE A 563 -36.90 18.17 19.13
N PHE A 564 -35.64 18.48 18.91
CA PHE A 564 -35.16 19.81 18.57
C PHE A 564 -34.40 19.75 17.25
N GLN A 565 -34.81 20.52 16.25
CA GLN A 565 -34.23 20.53 14.89
C GLN A 565 -34.32 19.20 14.10
N GLY A 566 -35.27 18.31 14.42
CA GLY A 566 -35.52 17.07 13.66
C GLY A 566 -34.77 15.82 14.16
N ILE A 567 -35.16 14.64 13.65
CA ILE A 567 -34.43 13.36 13.78
C ILE A 567 -34.62 12.48 12.54
N GLU A 568 -33.66 11.60 12.29
CA GLU A 568 -33.71 10.48 11.35
C GLU A 568 -33.93 9.18 12.13
N VAL A 569 -34.69 8.23 11.58
CA VAL A 569 -35.04 6.99 12.28
C VAL A 569 -34.68 5.77 11.43
N THR A 570 -33.51 5.20 11.72
CA THR A 570 -32.88 4.12 10.94
C THR A 570 -33.16 2.70 11.46
N LEU A 571 -33.87 2.57 12.60
CA LEU A 571 -34.18 1.30 13.28
C LEU A 571 -35.60 1.32 13.88
N PRO A 572 -36.27 0.14 14.03
CA PRO A 572 -37.57 0.04 14.70
C PRO A 572 -37.56 0.55 16.15
N PHE A 573 -38.74 0.81 16.72
CA PHE A 573 -38.95 1.41 18.05
C PHE A 573 -38.30 0.65 19.22
N GLU A 574 -39.01 -0.08 20.10
CA GLU A 574 -40.46 -0.39 20.13
C GLU A 574 -41.21 0.50 21.16
N THR A 575 -42.24 -0.01 21.87
CA THR A 575 -42.63 0.41 23.24
C THR A 575 -44.03 -0.11 23.67
N GLU A 576 -44.17 -0.61 24.90
CA GLU A 576 -45.43 -1.10 25.50
C GLU A 576 -46.16 -0.08 26.41
N VAL A 577 -45.78 1.20 26.40
CA VAL A 577 -46.34 2.23 27.32
C VAL A 577 -47.75 2.73 26.98
N ASN A 578 -48.35 3.48 27.92
CA ASN A 578 -49.72 3.98 27.79
C ASN A 578 -49.83 5.21 26.86
N ASN A 579 -48.88 6.15 26.95
CA ASN A 579 -48.82 7.33 26.07
C ASN A 579 -47.38 7.60 25.61
N VAL A 580 -47.22 7.85 24.30
CA VAL A 580 -45.98 8.36 23.71
C VAL A 580 -46.26 9.71 23.09
N ILE A 581 -45.48 10.72 23.48
CA ILE A 581 -45.64 12.11 23.03
C ILE A 581 -44.38 12.52 22.27
N ILE A 582 -44.54 12.93 21.02
CA ILE A 582 -43.47 13.43 20.15
C ILE A 582 -43.82 14.87 19.73
N ARG A 583 -42.87 15.80 19.88
CA ARG A 583 -43.05 17.24 19.61
C ARG A 583 -41.92 17.79 18.75
N GLU A 584 -42.22 18.80 17.92
CA GLU A 584 -41.25 19.59 17.14
C GLU A 584 -40.45 18.77 16.11
N PHE A 585 -41.16 18.02 15.26
CA PHE A 585 -40.61 17.00 14.37
C PHE A 585 -40.57 17.43 12.89
N VAL A 586 -39.42 17.23 12.25
CA VAL A 586 -39.18 17.43 10.80
C VAL A 586 -38.51 16.17 10.27
N LEU A 587 -38.99 15.66 9.14
CA LEU A 587 -38.47 14.47 8.46
C LEU A 587 -37.74 14.82 7.15
N THR A 588 -36.59 14.18 6.93
CA THR A 588 -35.80 14.19 5.69
C THR A 588 -35.23 12.80 5.46
N ASP A 589 -35.52 12.22 4.29
CA ASP A 589 -35.11 10.89 3.79
C ASP A 589 -35.40 9.64 4.66
N ASP A 590 -35.55 8.50 3.97
CA ASP A 590 -35.63 7.11 4.47
C ASP A 590 -36.31 6.84 5.83
N SER A 591 -37.55 7.32 6.02
CA SER A 591 -38.29 7.15 7.29
C SER A 591 -39.79 6.79 7.11
N GLU A 592 -40.24 5.77 7.86
CA GLU A 592 -41.53 5.09 7.69
C GLU A 592 -42.12 4.65 9.05
N ILE A 593 -43.41 4.89 9.37
CA ILE A 593 -43.93 4.84 10.76
C ILE A 593 -45.11 3.85 10.94
N LYS A 594 -44.88 2.55 11.17
CA LYS A 594 -45.95 1.52 11.32
C LYS A 594 -46.03 0.88 12.72
N THR A 595 -47.16 0.93 13.43
CA THR A 595 -47.26 0.30 14.78
C THR A 595 -47.81 -1.14 14.74
N SER A 596 -47.27 -2.03 15.59
CA SER A 596 -47.85 -3.36 15.88
C SER A 596 -47.14 -3.99 17.08
N GLY A 597 -47.84 -4.17 18.20
CA GLY A 597 -47.22 -4.66 19.44
C GLY A 597 -46.72 -3.49 20.28
N GLY A 598 -45.61 -2.90 19.85
CA GLY A 598 -45.18 -1.53 20.13
C GLY A 598 -45.16 -0.66 18.87
N ILE A 599 -44.34 0.40 18.87
CA ILE A 599 -44.14 1.27 17.71
C ILE A 599 -43.06 0.66 16.80
N TYR A 600 -43.33 0.41 15.52
CA TYR A 600 -42.34 -0.16 14.59
C TYR A 600 -41.90 0.88 13.54
N ILE A 601 -40.60 0.93 13.25
CA ILE A 601 -39.97 1.88 12.31
C ILE A 601 -38.81 1.17 11.57
N GLY A 602 -39.08 0.11 10.80
CA GLY A 602 -38.02 -0.57 10.07
C GLY A 602 -38.37 -1.90 9.40
N ILE A 603 -37.36 -2.50 8.78
CA ILE A 603 -37.47 -3.51 7.71
C ILE A 603 -37.92 -4.89 8.22
N ILE A 604 -38.79 -5.53 7.43
CA ILE A 604 -39.37 -6.85 7.70
C ILE A 604 -38.36 -7.98 7.44
N ASP A 605 -37.81 -8.59 8.48
CA ASP A 605 -37.67 -10.06 8.52
C ASP A 605 -37.56 -10.61 9.96
N SER A 606 -38.10 -11.83 10.17
CA SER A 606 -38.27 -12.53 11.47
C SER A 606 -39.24 -11.89 12.48
N GLY A 607 -40.13 -12.70 13.11
CA GLY A 607 -40.94 -12.21 14.25
C GLY A 607 -42.24 -12.95 14.60
N SER A 608 -42.86 -13.69 13.69
CA SER A 608 -44.18 -14.34 13.93
C SER A 608 -44.18 -15.43 15.02
N GLU A 609 -43.00 -15.89 15.44
CA GLU A 609 -42.83 -16.91 16.48
C GLU A 609 -42.81 -16.33 17.91
N TRP A 610 -42.36 -15.08 18.09
CA TRP A 610 -42.23 -14.45 19.41
C TRP A 610 -43.57 -14.03 20.04
N VAL A 611 -44.53 -13.58 19.24
CA VAL A 611 -45.86 -13.14 19.72
C VAL A 611 -46.61 -14.29 20.41
N ALA A 612 -46.50 -15.51 19.86
CA ALA A 612 -47.09 -16.71 20.46
C ALA A 612 -46.41 -17.09 21.79
N ILE A 613 -45.09 -16.87 21.90
CA ILE A 613 -44.31 -17.20 23.10
C ILE A 613 -44.61 -16.23 24.25
N SER A 614 -44.67 -14.91 23.98
CA SER A 614 -44.90 -13.89 25.02
C SER A 614 -46.33 -13.94 25.57
N GLN A 615 -47.36 -14.01 24.71
CA GLN A 615 -48.74 -14.15 25.18
C GLN A 615 -48.93 -15.46 25.95
N LYS A 616 -48.33 -16.56 25.49
CA LYS A 616 -48.41 -17.85 26.18
C LYS A 616 -47.71 -17.81 27.54
N ARG A 617 -46.50 -17.24 27.66
CA ARG A 617 -45.81 -17.06 28.95
C ARG A 617 -46.61 -16.24 29.97
N ILE A 618 -47.28 -15.17 29.52
CA ILE A 618 -48.13 -14.35 30.38
C ILE A 618 -49.39 -15.12 30.80
N ILE A 619 -50.03 -15.84 29.87
CA ILE A 619 -51.22 -16.67 30.15
C ILE A 619 -50.87 -17.83 31.10
N ASP A 620 -49.77 -18.54 30.86
CA ASP A 620 -49.33 -19.69 31.66
C ASP A 620 -49.01 -19.26 33.11
N LYS A 621 -48.25 -18.16 33.32
CA LYS A 621 -48.00 -17.61 34.68
C LYS A 621 -49.26 -17.08 35.37
N LEU A 622 -50.19 -16.44 34.65
CA LEU A 622 -51.46 -15.97 35.24
C LEU A 622 -52.41 -17.14 35.58
N GLN A 623 -52.29 -18.28 34.89
CA GLN A 623 -53.00 -19.51 35.25
C GLN A 623 -52.38 -20.19 36.49
N GLU A 624 -51.05 -20.18 36.63
CA GLU A 624 -50.36 -20.64 37.86
C GLU A 624 -50.79 -19.85 39.11
N GLN A 625 -51.19 -18.58 38.95
CA GLN A 625 -51.76 -17.75 40.01
C GLN A 625 -53.27 -17.95 40.26
N GLY A 626 -53.91 -18.91 39.58
CA GLY A 626 -55.32 -19.28 39.82
C GLY A 626 -56.38 -18.35 39.23
N LEU A 627 -55.99 -17.41 38.34
CA LEU A 627 -56.93 -16.50 37.68
C LEU A 627 -57.65 -17.18 36.50
N ASN A 628 -58.96 -16.98 36.38
CA ASN A 628 -59.71 -17.55 35.25
C ASN A 628 -59.54 -16.72 33.96
N TYR A 629 -59.69 -17.40 32.82
CA TYR A 629 -59.55 -16.84 31.47
C TYR A 629 -60.35 -15.55 31.21
N LYS A 630 -61.53 -15.41 31.82
CA LYS A 630 -62.42 -14.25 31.68
C LYS A 630 -61.87 -13.01 32.43
N THR A 631 -61.17 -13.23 33.55
CA THR A 631 -60.48 -12.16 34.30
C THR A 631 -59.18 -11.77 33.60
N ILE A 632 -58.42 -12.75 33.10
CA ILE A 632 -57.19 -12.54 32.31
C ILE A 632 -57.49 -11.69 31.06
N SER A 633 -58.50 -12.07 30.29
CA SER A 633 -58.94 -11.31 29.10
C SER A 633 -59.38 -9.87 29.42
N ARG A 634 -59.89 -9.60 30.63
CA ARG A 634 -60.31 -8.25 31.02
C ARG A 634 -59.11 -7.36 31.35
N LYS A 635 -58.18 -7.82 32.20
CA LYS A 635 -56.93 -7.10 32.50
C LYS A 635 -56.11 -6.81 31.24
N ILE A 636 -56.03 -7.75 30.30
CA ILE A 636 -55.32 -7.56 29.03
C ILE A 636 -55.98 -6.44 28.18
N ASN A 637 -57.30 -6.35 28.15
CA ASN A 637 -57.99 -5.32 27.36
C ASN A 637 -57.82 -3.89 27.94
N ASP A 638 -57.79 -3.73 29.26
CA ASP A 638 -57.61 -2.42 29.90
C ASP A 638 -56.17 -1.88 29.71
N ILE A 639 -55.18 -2.76 29.56
CA ILE A 639 -53.77 -2.44 29.22
C ILE A 639 -53.60 -2.09 27.72
N CYS A 640 -54.58 -2.37 26.85
CA CYS A 640 -54.41 -2.34 25.38
C CYS A 640 -55.00 -1.11 24.64
N ARG A 641 -54.97 0.10 25.22
CA ARG A 641 -55.45 1.33 24.56
C ARG A 641 -54.37 2.44 24.46
N PRO A 642 -53.34 2.28 23.62
CA PRO A 642 -52.32 3.31 23.43
C PRO A 642 -52.86 4.55 22.69
N SER A 643 -52.35 5.72 23.06
CA SER A 643 -52.62 7.00 22.40
C SER A 643 -51.32 7.60 21.84
N ILE A 644 -51.35 7.99 20.57
CA ILE A 644 -50.21 8.58 19.85
C ILE A 644 -50.57 10.01 19.44
N ILE A 645 -49.73 10.97 19.83
CA ILE A 645 -49.94 12.39 19.59
C ILE A 645 -48.70 12.96 18.89
N PHE A 646 -48.90 13.47 17.66
CA PHE A 646 -47.94 14.27 16.93
C PHE A 646 -48.40 15.73 16.95
N ASP A 647 -47.55 16.62 17.45
CA ASP A 647 -47.85 18.03 17.65
C ASP A 647 -46.80 18.87 16.89
N ILE A 648 -47.25 19.60 15.86
CA ILE A 648 -46.46 20.49 14.98
C ILE A 648 -45.39 19.73 14.16
N CYS A 649 -45.77 19.22 12.97
CA CYS A 649 -44.88 18.42 12.10
C CYS A 649 -45.02 18.74 10.59
N VAL A 650 -43.94 18.53 9.81
CA VAL A 650 -43.88 18.71 8.32
C VAL A 650 -43.08 17.56 7.68
N ILE A 651 -43.51 17.05 6.53
CA ILE A 651 -42.93 15.85 5.86
C ILE A 651 -42.47 16.19 4.43
N LYS A 652 -41.25 15.79 4.04
CA LYS A 652 -40.69 16.06 2.69
C LYS A 652 -39.81 14.92 2.16
N GLU A 653 -39.69 14.84 0.83
CA GLU A 653 -38.72 14.08 0.01
C GLU A 653 -38.66 12.54 0.19
N CYS A 654 -39.68 11.93 0.82
CA CYS A 654 -39.71 10.50 1.12
C CYS A 654 -39.74 9.58 -0.11
N LYS A 655 -39.02 8.44 -0.05
CA LYS A 655 -39.08 7.37 -1.07
C LYS A 655 -39.50 6.04 -0.44
N THR A 656 -40.24 5.22 -1.18
CA THR A 656 -40.70 3.91 -0.72
C THR A 656 -40.56 2.88 -1.85
N THR A 657 -40.01 1.70 -1.55
CA THR A 657 -39.89 0.59 -2.52
C THR A 657 -40.43 -0.72 -1.95
N LYS A 658 -41.11 -1.51 -2.78
CA LYS A 658 -41.68 -2.81 -2.39
C LYS A 658 -40.79 -3.97 -2.82
N SER A 659 -40.26 -4.73 -1.86
CA SER A 659 -39.59 -6.02 -2.09
C SER A 659 -40.47 -7.19 -1.61
N GLY A 660 -40.65 -8.20 -2.46
CA GLY A 660 -41.32 -9.46 -2.11
C GLY A 660 -42.74 -9.68 -2.66
N LEU A 661 -43.07 -10.96 -2.86
CA LEU A 661 -44.34 -11.47 -3.41
C LEU A 661 -45.37 -11.89 -2.34
N SER A 662 -45.19 -11.47 -1.08
CA SER A 662 -46.11 -11.85 0.01
C SER A 662 -47.46 -11.13 -0.10
N SER A 663 -48.56 -11.88 -0.02
CA SER A 663 -49.92 -11.41 -0.28
C SER A 663 -50.80 -11.29 0.97
N THR A 664 -50.21 -11.12 2.15
CA THR A 664 -50.93 -11.28 3.44
C THR A 664 -51.49 -9.98 4.05
N ILE A 665 -51.14 -8.79 3.56
CA ILE A 665 -51.70 -7.51 4.02
C ILE A 665 -52.34 -6.76 2.85
N PRO A 666 -53.67 -6.49 2.87
CA PRO A 666 -54.31 -5.63 1.88
C PRO A 666 -53.71 -4.23 1.90
N THR A 667 -53.21 -3.78 0.75
CA THR A 667 -52.66 -2.43 0.53
C THR A 667 -53.28 -1.84 -0.74
N LEU A 668 -53.68 -0.57 -0.67
CA LEU A 668 -54.38 0.14 -1.76
C LEU A 668 -53.43 1.19 -2.38
N GLU A 669 -52.42 0.68 -3.09
CA GLU A 669 -51.43 1.44 -3.89
C GLU A 669 -50.60 2.48 -3.10
N SER A 670 -49.53 3.05 -3.69
CA SER A 670 -48.39 3.58 -2.92
C SER A 670 -47.78 4.90 -3.40
N GLY A 671 -47.45 5.79 -2.45
CA GLY A 671 -46.73 7.05 -2.71
C GLY A 671 -46.27 7.81 -1.44
N GLY A 672 -45.82 7.16 -0.37
CA GLY A 672 -45.32 7.84 0.83
C GLY A 672 -45.54 7.11 2.16
N VAL A 673 -45.36 7.84 3.27
CA VAL A 673 -45.29 7.32 4.66
C VAL A 673 -46.42 6.34 5.00
N ILE A 674 -46.02 5.24 5.59
CA ILE A 674 -46.77 4.00 5.72
C ILE A 674 -47.06 3.82 7.25
N LEU A 675 -48.33 3.72 7.69
CA LEU A 675 -48.78 3.58 9.11
C LEU A 675 -49.63 2.31 9.40
N HIS A 676 -49.35 1.59 10.50
CA HIS A 676 -49.96 0.30 10.89
C HIS A 676 -50.57 0.32 12.29
N SER A 677 -51.50 -0.59 12.59
CA SER A 677 -51.87 -1.01 13.95
C SER A 677 -52.50 -2.41 13.96
N GLU A 678 -52.14 -3.22 14.96
CA GLU A 678 -52.79 -4.51 15.27
C GLU A 678 -53.66 -4.50 16.54
N LYS A 679 -53.53 -3.50 17.44
CA LYS A 679 -54.36 -3.37 18.65
C LYS A 679 -55.70 -2.70 18.35
N SER A 680 -56.78 -3.12 19.04
CA SER A 680 -58.11 -2.56 18.83
C SER A 680 -58.26 -1.18 19.49
N GLN A 681 -58.78 -0.20 18.75
CA GLN A 681 -59.12 1.15 19.23
C GLN A 681 -57.94 2.12 19.52
N THR A 682 -56.77 1.94 18.88
CA THR A 682 -55.68 2.94 18.89
C THR A 682 -56.18 4.31 18.43
N ARG A 683 -55.81 5.37 19.16
CA ARG A 683 -56.10 6.77 18.79
C ARG A 683 -54.84 7.44 18.24
N CYS A 684 -54.93 7.96 17.02
CA CYS A 684 -53.87 8.76 16.39
C CYS A 684 -54.40 10.18 16.18
N ASN A 685 -53.73 11.17 16.77
CA ASN A 685 -54.12 12.58 16.68
C ASN A 685 -52.94 13.41 16.15
N PHE A 686 -53.12 14.02 14.98
CA PHE A 686 -52.12 14.83 14.29
C PHE A 686 -52.57 16.29 14.24
N ASN A 687 -51.88 17.16 14.98
CA ASN A 687 -52.19 18.58 15.05
C ASN A 687 -51.10 19.41 14.37
N SER A 688 -51.49 20.43 13.63
CA SER A 688 -50.59 21.51 13.19
C SER A 688 -51.32 22.85 13.19
N THR A 689 -50.64 23.91 13.63
CA THR A 689 -51.14 25.30 13.55
C THR A 689 -50.57 25.97 12.30
N PRO A 690 -51.40 26.49 11.37
CA PRO A 690 -50.89 27.19 10.20
C PRO A 690 -50.28 28.55 10.58
N ASN A 691 -49.07 28.82 10.09
CA ASN A 691 -48.38 30.10 10.29
C ASN A 691 -48.91 31.26 9.43
N ASP A 692 -49.99 31.06 8.66
CA ASP A 692 -50.65 32.11 7.89
C ASP A 692 -52.19 32.03 8.02
N PRO A 693 -52.86 33.01 8.65
CA PRO A 693 -54.31 33.00 8.84
C PRO A 693 -55.14 33.23 7.56
N THR A 694 -54.52 33.60 6.44
CA THR A 694 -55.24 34.15 5.27
C THR A 694 -55.85 33.12 4.33
N LEU A 695 -55.47 31.84 4.45
CA LEU A 695 -55.96 30.74 3.59
C LEU A 695 -57.24 30.04 4.13
N LEU A 696 -57.72 30.42 5.31
CA LEU A 696 -58.93 29.86 5.93
C LEU A 696 -60.20 30.58 5.45
N GLN A 697 -60.61 30.35 4.20
CA GLN A 697 -61.98 30.65 3.77
C GLN A 697 -62.47 29.85 2.55
N ASN A 698 -63.46 28.97 2.81
CA ASN A 698 -64.50 28.50 1.88
C ASN A 698 -64.17 27.43 0.81
N THR A 699 -63.42 26.39 1.16
CA THR A 699 -63.65 25.06 0.58
C THR A 699 -63.79 24.00 1.68
N PRO A 700 -64.79 23.09 1.62
CA PRO A 700 -64.77 21.90 2.46
C PRO A 700 -63.56 21.04 2.09
N PHE A 701 -62.97 20.36 3.07
CA PHE A 701 -61.80 19.51 2.86
C PHE A 701 -62.17 18.27 2.03
N GLU A 702 -61.77 18.27 0.75
CA GLU A 702 -61.75 17.06 -0.08
C GLU A 702 -60.41 16.34 0.09
N SER A 703 -60.46 15.05 0.40
CA SER A 703 -59.28 14.19 0.51
C SER A 703 -58.52 14.09 -0.82
N LEU A 704 -57.18 14.23 -0.79
CA LEU A 704 -56.32 14.23 -1.99
C LEU A 704 -56.59 13.07 -2.97
N TRP A 705 -56.90 11.87 -2.45
CA TRP A 705 -57.31 10.69 -3.23
C TRP A 705 -58.39 10.98 -4.29
N LEU A 706 -59.41 11.80 -3.99
CA LEU A 706 -60.44 12.14 -4.98
C LEU A 706 -59.89 13.01 -6.12
N ARG A 707 -58.90 13.85 -5.83
CA ARG A 707 -58.23 14.75 -6.78
C ARG A 707 -57.31 13.97 -7.73
N GLU A 708 -56.63 12.94 -7.24
CA GLU A 708 -55.68 12.13 -8.01
C GLU A 708 -56.39 11.28 -9.09
N LYS A 709 -57.58 10.78 -8.76
CA LYS A 709 -58.37 9.90 -9.65
C LYS A 709 -58.96 10.61 -10.88
N GLU A 710 -59.15 11.93 -10.83
CA GLU A 710 -59.73 12.69 -11.95
C GLU A 710 -58.69 13.23 -12.95
N PHE A 711 -57.42 13.39 -12.54
CA PHE A 711 -56.41 14.11 -13.34
C PHE A 711 -55.23 13.28 -13.84
N GLY A 712 -55.02 12.05 -13.34
CA GLY A 712 -54.05 11.11 -13.93
C GLY A 712 -52.59 11.57 -13.84
N VAL A 713 -52.19 12.10 -12.68
CA VAL A 713 -50.82 12.51 -12.36
C VAL A 713 -50.35 11.71 -11.14
N GLU A 714 -49.08 11.34 -11.08
CA GLU A 714 -48.46 10.64 -9.95
C GLU A 714 -48.53 11.50 -8.67
N GLY A 715 -48.79 10.86 -7.52
CA GLY A 715 -49.20 11.54 -6.29
C GLY A 715 -48.37 11.16 -5.05
N SER A 716 -48.20 12.13 -4.16
CA SER A 716 -47.56 11.97 -2.84
C SER A 716 -48.63 11.83 -1.74
N GLY A 717 -48.65 10.68 -1.06
CA GLY A 717 -49.74 10.31 -0.15
C GLY A 717 -49.38 9.28 0.93
N MET A 718 -50.10 9.34 2.05
CA MET A 718 -49.91 8.51 3.25
C MET A 718 -50.77 7.23 3.23
N ILE A 719 -50.20 6.08 3.58
CA ILE A 719 -50.87 4.77 3.52
C ILE A 719 -51.14 4.17 4.90
N VAL A 720 -52.41 3.93 5.23
CA VAL A 720 -52.81 3.24 6.48
C VAL A 720 -53.10 1.76 6.21
N ALA A 721 -52.49 0.85 6.97
CA ALA A 721 -52.77 -0.59 6.95
C ALA A 721 -53.20 -1.08 8.34
N TYR A 722 -54.14 -2.03 8.44
CA TYR A 722 -54.66 -2.49 9.73
C TYR A 722 -54.83 -4.01 9.76
N GLY A 723 -54.52 -4.65 10.89
CA GLY A 723 -54.57 -6.11 11.02
C GLY A 723 -55.97 -6.67 11.33
N ARG A 724 -56.80 -5.96 12.13
CA ARG A 724 -58.10 -6.49 12.60
C ARG A 724 -59.26 -5.49 12.63
N THR A 725 -59.08 -4.30 13.20
CA THR A 725 -60.12 -3.25 13.24
C THR A 725 -59.53 -1.89 12.88
N MET A 726 -60.33 -1.04 12.23
CA MET A 726 -59.87 0.25 11.70
C MET A 726 -59.55 1.25 12.83
N PRO A 727 -58.37 1.90 12.83
CA PRO A 727 -58.01 2.90 13.83
C PRO A 727 -58.82 4.20 13.68
N SER A 728 -58.93 4.99 14.75
CA SER A 728 -59.55 6.32 14.68
C SER A 728 -58.49 7.39 14.44
N ILE A 729 -58.58 8.08 13.30
CA ILE A 729 -57.61 9.09 12.85
C ILE A 729 -58.27 10.47 12.89
N LYS A 730 -57.57 11.45 13.47
CA LYS A 730 -57.83 12.88 13.28
C LYS A 730 -56.55 13.55 12.80
N ALA A 731 -56.63 14.29 11.70
CA ALA A 731 -55.53 15.07 11.15
C ALA A 731 -56.04 16.43 10.66
N ASP A 732 -55.40 17.51 11.11
CA ASP A 732 -55.63 18.88 10.64
C ASP A 732 -54.28 19.52 10.24
N GLY A 733 -54.15 19.92 8.97
CA GLY A 733 -53.12 20.85 8.47
C GLY A 733 -51.75 20.32 7.99
N ILE A 734 -51.52 19.00 7.92
CA ILE A 734 -50.20 18.43 7.51
C ILE A 734 -49.84 18.78 6.05
N GLN A 735 -48.56 19.09 5.79
CA GLN A 735 -47.99 19.30 4.44
C GLN A 735 -47.02 18.19 4.03
N PHE A 736 -47.10 17.78 2.75
CA PHE A 736 -46.19 16.85 2.06
C PHE A 736 -45.53 17.54 0.86
N ILE A 737 -44.22 17.32 0.62
CA ILE A 737 -43.49 17.93 -0.50
C ILE A 737 -42.45 16.94 -1.09
N GLY A 738 -42.57 16.54 -2.36
CA GLY A 738 -41.48 15.92 -3.14
C GLY A 738 -41.26 14.40 -2.98
N CYS A 739 -42.28 13.62 -2.63
CA CYS A 739 -42.13 12.20 -2.28
C CYS A 739 -42.45 11.23 -3.45
N ASP A 740 -41.45 10.88 -4.28
CA ASP A 740 -41.61 10.07 -5.52
C ASP A 740 -40.85 8.72 -5.50
N ALA A 741 -41.36 7.68 -6.16
CA ALA A 741 -40.78 6.31 -6.14
C ALA A 741 -40.02 5.93 -7.45
N VAL A 742 -38.93 5.15 -7.32
CA VAL A 742 -38.07 4.74 -8.46
C VAL A 742 -38.33 3.29 -8.88
N LEU A 743 -38.60 3.07 -10.17
CA LEU A 743 -38.69 1.75 -10.81
C LEU A 743 -37.63 1.58 -11.91
N LEU A 744 -37.29 0.32 -12.20
CA LEU A 744 -36.40 -0.04 -13.32
C LEU A 744 -36.95 0.45 -14.68
N PRO A 745 -36.10 0.92 -15.60
CA PRO A 745 -36.47 1.02 -17.00
C PRO A 745 -36.83 -0.38 -17.54
N PRO A 746 -38.02 -0.58 -18.13
CA PRO A 746 -38.44 -1.90 -18.62
C PRO A 746 -37.53 -2.37 -19.77
N SER A 747 -37.01 -3.60 -19.68
CA SER A 747 -36.29 -4.22 -20.79
C SER A 747 -37.26 -4.81 -21.82
N GLN A 748 -36.98 -4.66 -23.11
CA GLN A 748 -37.78 -5.28 -24.17
C GLN A 748 -37.42 -6.76 -24.35
N ASP A 749 -38.41 -7.65 -24.22
CA ASP A 749 -38.21 -9.10 -24.46
C ASP A 749 -38.10 -9.42 -25.95
N ILE A 750 -36.89 -9.80 -26.37
CA ILE A 750 -36.56 -10.17 -27.75
C ILE A 750 -36.49 -11.69 -27.97
N SER A 751 -36.89 -12.52 -27.00
CA SER A 751 -36.89 -13.99 -27.11
C SER A 751 -37.62 -14.49 -28.38
N HIS A 752 -38.65 -13.75 -28.81
CA HIS A 752 -39.43 -14.04 -30.02
C HIS A 752 -38.65 -13.91 -31.34
N LEU A 753 -37.58 -13.08 -31.37
CA LEU A 753 -36.68 -12.97 -32.52
C LEU A 753 -35.81 -14.21 -32.69
N PHE A 754 -35.61 -14.97 -31.61
CA PHE A 754 -34.83 -16.21 -31.58
C PHE A 754 -35.72 -17.47 -31.66
N SER A 755 -37.01 -17.40 -31.33
CA SER A 755 -37.91 -18.57 -31.33
C SER A 755 -38.48 -18.93 -32.71
N GLN A 756 -38.36 -18.06 -33.71
CA GLN A 756 -38.72 -18.37 -35.10
C GLN A 756 -37.74 -19.37 -35.78
N THR A 757 -36.74 -19.85 -35.07
CA THR A 757 -35.72 -20.83 -35.49
C THR A 757 -36.24 -22.24 -35.80
N ASN A 758 -37.54 -22.52 -35.62
CA ASN A 758 -38.17 -23.80 -36.00
C ASN A 758 -38.50 -23.95 -37.49
N TYR A 759 -38.29 -22.92 -38.32
CA TYR A 759 -38.35 -23.06 -39.78
C TYR A 759 -36.96 -23.36 -40.35
N LYS A 760 -36.87 -24.39 -41.21
CA LYS A 760 -35.69 -24.66 -42.04
C LYS A 760 -35.45 -23.50 -43.00
N PHE A 761 -34.61 -22.55 -42.62
CA PHE A 761 -34.18 -21.44 -43.48
C PHE A 761 -32.86 -21.77 -44.19
N ILE A 762 -32.78 -21.41 -45.47
CA ILE A 762 -31.92 -22.08 -46.47
C ILE A 762 -30.41 -21.73 -46.36
N ASN A 763 -30.03 -20.70 -45.58
CA ASN A 763 -28.69 -20.09 -45.66
C ASN A 763 -27.86 -20.05 -44.35
N ASN A 764 -28.29 -20.68 -43.24
CA ASN A 764 -27.57 -20.75 -41.93
C ASN A 764 -27.03 -19.42 -41.34
N HIS A 765 -27.40 -18.25 -41.86
CA HIS A 765 -26.88 -16.94 -41.45
C HIS A 765 -28.02 -15.96 -41.16
N PHE A 766 -27.98 -15.31 -40.00
CA PHE A 766 -29.03 -14.41 -39.52
C PHE A 766 -28.43 -13.12 -38.95
N THR A 767 -29.12 -11.98 -39.14
CA THR A 767 -28.70 -10.68 -38.60
C THR A 767 -29.85 -9.99 -37.89
N ILE A 768 -29.67 -9.66 -36.61
CA ILE A 768 -30.59 -8.85 -35.81
C ILE A 768 -29.96 -7.46 -35.63
N LYS A 769 -30.78 -6.41 -35.78
CA LYS A 769 -30.43 -5.05 -35.37
C LYS A 769 -31.20 -4.72 -34.10
N LEU A 770 -30.48 -4.36 -33.04
CA LEU A 770 -31.01 -3.79 -31.82
C LEU A 770 -30.91 -2.27 -31.93
N LEU A 771 -31.96 -1.57 -31.47
CA LEU A 771 -31.96 -0.11 -31.40
C LEU A 771 -31.39 0.33 -30.04
N PHE A 772 -31.44 1.63 -29.75
CA PHE A 772 -31.24 2.17 -28.41
C PHE A 772 -32.21 1.51 -27.43
N GLY A 773 -31.69 1.00 -26.32
CA GLY A 773 -32.48 0.38 -25.25
C GLY A 773 -31.83 -0.85 -24.62
N ARG A 774 -32.54 -1.40 -23.63
CA ARG A 774 -32.17 -2.61 -22.89
C ARG A 774 -33.06 -3.76 -23.34
N PHE A 775 -32.45 -4.87 -23.77
CA PHE A 775 -33.14 -6.02 -24.33
C PHE A 775 -32.87 -7.26 -23.48
N SER A 776 -33.88 -8.10 -23.28
CA SER A 776 -33.75 -9.37 -22.55
C SER A 776 -34.14 -10.56 -23.42
N SER A 777 -33.49 -11.70 -23.22
CA SER A 777 -33.83 -12.95 -23.92
C SER A 777 -33.75 -14.17 -23.00
N GLN A 778 -34.60 -15.16 -23.29
CA GLN A 778 -34.40 -16.55 -22.89
C GLN A 778 -33.17 -17.15 -23.61
N THR A 779 -32.74 -18.35 -23.18
CA THR A 779 -31.63 -19.10 -23.79
C THR A 779 -31.79 -19.27 -25.30
N VAL A 780 -30.78 -18.82 -26.04
CA VAL A 780 -30.65 -18.98 -27.50
C VAL A 780 -29.69 -20.12 -27.79
N ILE A 781 -30.16 -21.15 -28.52
CA ILE A 781 -29.35 -22.31 -28.90
C ILE A 781 -29.03 -22.22 -30.39
N LEU A 782 -27.75 -22.09 -30.74
CA LEU A 782 -27.27 -22.07 -32.12
C LEU A 782 -26.62 -23.41 -32.46
N LYS A 783 -26.99 -23.97 -33.62
CA LYS A 783 -26.44 -25.24 -34.14
C LYS A 783 -26.08 -25.07 -35.61
N GLU A 784 -24.79 -25.15 -35.93
CA GLU A 784 -24.25 -24.97 -37.28
C GLU A 784 -24.73 -23.66 -37.97
N GLN A 785 -24.90 -22.60 -37.17
CA GLN A 785 -25.50 -21.33 -37.55
C GLN A 785 -24.56 -20.15 -37.29
N ILE A 786 -24.77 -19.05 -38.02
CA ILE A 786 -24.09 -17.77 -37.83
C ILE A 786 -25.14 -16.72 -37.43
N LEU A 787 -25.04 -16.19 -36.22
CA LEU A 787 -25.85 -15.09 -35.71
C LEU A 787 -25.02 -13.82 -35.68
N VAL A 788 -25.55 -12.72 -36.24
CA VAL A 788 -24.96 -11.38 -36.16
C VAL A 788 -25.92 -10.48 -35.38
N LEU A 789 -25.45 -9.86 -34.30
CA LEU A 789 -26.19 -8.86 -33.53
C LEU A 789 -25.52 -7.50 -33.68
N LYS A 790 -26.27 -6.48 -34.09
CA LYS A 790 -25.75 -5.11 -34.23
C LYS A 790 -26.60 -4.14 -33.41
N GLY A 791 -26.01 -3.47 -32.42
CA GLY A 791 -26.66 -2.37 -31.72
C GLY A 791 -26.41 -1.02 -32.39
N GLN A 792 -26.68 0.07 -31.66
CA GLN A 792 -26.36 1.44 -32.06
C GLN A 792 -25.06 1.96 -31.41
N GLY A 793 -24.78 1.54 -30.18
CA GLY A 793 -23.56 1.87 -29.43
C GLY A 793 -23.36 0.92 -28.24
N GLU A 794 -22.12 0.75 -27.79
CA GLU A 794 -21.78 -0.19 -26.71
C GLU A 794 -22.46 0.14 -25.37
N GLU A 795 -22.80 1.42 -25.14
CA GLU A 795 -23.57 1.88 -23.97
C GLU A 795 -25.06 2.13 -24.29
N GLU A 796 -25.44 2.12 -25.58
CA GLU A 796 -26.79 2.42 -26.06
C GLU A 796 -27.67 1.17 -26.24
N SER A 797 -27.07 0.05 -26.62
CA SER A 797 -27.74 -1.23 -26.85
C SER A 797 -27.22 -2.28 -25.86
N ILE A 798 -28.00 -2.56 -24.82
CA ILE A 798 -27.61 -3.45 -23.73
C ILE A 798 -28.43 -4.75 -23.78
N LEU A 799 -27.77 -5.90 -23.80
CA LEU A 799 -28.38 -7.23 -23.75
C LEU A 799 -28.22 -7.84 -22.36
N VAL A 800 -29.30 -8.39 -21.79
CA VAL A 800 -29.30 -9.07 -20.47
C VAL A 800 -29.98 -10.44 -20.52
N GLN A 801 -29.62 -11.32 -19.59
CA GLN A 801 -30.35 -12.57 -19.33
C GLN A 801 -31.77 -12.25 -18.82
N LYS A 802 -32.80 -12.84 -19.44
CA LYS A 802 -34.18 -12.75 -18.93
C LYS A 802 -34.39 -13.57 -17.65
N ASN A 803 -33.60 -14.63 -17.47
CA ASN A 803 -33.57 -15.45 -16.27
C ASN A 803 -32.10 -15.66 -15.87
N ILE A 804 -31.72 -15.19 -14.68
CA ILE A 804 -30.35 -15.25 -14.15
C ILE A 804 -29.81 -16.67 -13.97
N SER A 805 -30.69 -17.66 -13.79
CA SER A 805 -30.35 -19.08 -13.64
C SER A 805 -30.26 -19.83 -14.98
N GLN A 806 -30.30 -19.12 -16.12
CA GLN A 806 -30.23 -19.72 -17.46
C GLN A 806 -29.14 -19.10 -18.34
N THR A 807 -28.34 -19.94 -18.99
CA THR A 807 -27.34 -19.51 -19.98
C THR A 807 -27.97 -18.73 -21.12
N LEU A 808 -27.38 -17.60 -21.53
CA LEU A 808 -27.94 -16.76 -22.61
C LEU A 808 -27.71 -17.37 -24.00
N PHE A 809 -26.48 -17.79 -24.31
CA PHE A 809 -26.15 -18.43 -25.59
C PHE A 809 -25.52 -19.82 -25.40
N ILE A 810 -26.04 -20.81 -26.13
CA ILE A 810 -25.47 -22.15 -26.23
C ILE A 810 -25.05 -22.38 -27.68
N LEU A 811 -23.74 -22.55 -27.90
CA LEU A 811 -23.13 -22.66 -29.23
C LEU A 811 -22.72 -24.11 -29.53
N GLN A 812 -23.23 -24.66 -30.64
CA GLN A 812 -22.78 -25.95 -31.19
C GLN A 812 -22.26 -25.73 -32.61
N ASN A 813 -20.94 -25.80 -32.82
CA ASN A 813 -20.28 -25.57 -34.12
C ASN A 813 -20.76 -24.27 -34.80
N SER A 814 -20.98 -23.20 -34.02
CA SER A 814 -21.74 -22.00 -34.45
C SER A 814 -20.96 -20.72 -34.24
N GLN A 815 -21.32 -19.66 -34.96
CA GLN A 815 -20.69 -18.34 -34.85
C GLN A 815 -21.66 -17.30 -34.28
N LEU A 816 -21.20 -16.52 -33.31
CA LEU A 816 -21.86 -15.33 -32.79
C LEU A 816 -21.00 -14.10 -33.09
N LYS A 817 -21.50 -13.17 -33.89
CA LYS A 817 -20.81 -11.91 -34.19
C LYS A 817 -21.59 -10.75 -33.59
N THR A 818 -20.94 -9.86 -32.87
CA THR A 818 -21.55 -8.70 -32.23
C THR A 818 -20.83 -7.42 -32.62
N SER A 819 -21.55 -6.29 -32.67
CA SER A 819 -20.97 -4.98 -32.89
C SER A 819 -21.86 -3.89 -32.30
N TYR A 820 -21.27 -2.85 -31.70
CA TYR A 820 -21.98 -1.69 -31.16
C TYR A 820 -23.05 -2.06 -30.10
N LEU A 821 -22.76 -3.02 -29.23
CA LEU A 821 -23.63 -3.43 -28.13
C LEU A 821 -22.80 -4.03 -26.98
N SER A 822 -23.34 -4.02 -25.76
CA SER A 822 -22.77 -4.74 -24.61
C SER A 822 -23.72 -5.79 -24.05
N ALA A 823 -23.18 -6.92 -23.62
CA ALA A 823 -23.88 -7.84 -22.74
C ALA A 823 -23.61 -7.45 -21.28
N GLN A 824 -24.65 -7.20 -20.50
CA GLN A 824 -24.53 -6.80 -19.10
C GLN A 824 -24.88 -7.96 -18.17
N LEU A 825 -24.01 -8.21 -17.19
CA LEU A 825 -24.20 -9.23 -16.15
C LEU A 825 -24.65 -8.59 -14.84
N TRP A 826 -25.68 -9.18 -14.21
CA TRP A 826 -26.28 -8.72 -12.96
C TRP A 826 -26.87 -9.92 -12.22
N VAL A 827 -26.33 -10.25 -11.04
CA VAL A 827 -26.77 -11.39 -10.18
C VAL A 827 -26.91 -12.70 -10.97
N ALA A 828 -26.01 -12.96 -11.92
CA ALA A 828 -26.11 -14.12 -12.81
C ALA A 828 -25.63 -15.40 -12.11
N GLU A 829 -26.50 -16.42 -12.10
CA GLU A 829 -26.23 -17.74 -11.51
C GLU A 829 -25.77 -18.77 -12.56
N ALA A 830 -26.05 -18.53 -13.84
CA ALA A 830 -25.64 -19.39 -14.95
C ALA A 830 -24.88 -18.61 -16.03
N SER A 831 -23.90 -19.29 -16.66
CA SER A 831 -22.90 -18.67 -17.53
C SER A 831 -23.50 -17.88 -18.70
N LEU A 832 -22.91 -16.75 -19.08
CA LEU A 832 -23.41 -15.96 -20.21
C LEU A 832 -23.42 -16.78 -21.50
N ILE A 833 -22.30 -17.45 -21.83
CA ILE A 833 -22.15 -18.24 -23.05
C ILE A 833 -21.51 -19.60 -22.77
N ARG A 834 -22.07 -20.66 -23.35
CA ARG A 834 -21.58 -22.04 -23.25
C ARG A 834 -21.32 -22.62 -24.64
N SER A 835 -20.11 -23.12 -24.89
CA SER A 835 -19.76 -23.89 -26.09
C SER A 835 -19.84 -25.39 -25.80
N GLN A 836 -20.57 -26.13 -26.66
CA GLN A 836 -20.73 -27.57 -26.54
C GLN A 836 -20.91 -28.22 -27.93
N GLY A 837 -19.92 -28.96 -28.39
CA GLY A 837 -19.94 -29.61 -29.70
C GLY A 837 -18.69 -30.44 -29.97
N ASN A 838 -18.55 -30.91 -31.21
CA ASN A 838 -17.38 -31.71 -31.64
C ASN A 838 -16.35 -30.90 -32.44
N GLY A 839 -16.73 -29.72 -32.95
CA GLY A 839 -15.88 -28.78 -33.69
C GLY A 839 -15.87 -27.37 -33.10
N MET A 840 -15.47 -26.40 -33.91
CA MET A 840 -15.24 -25.01 -33.52
C MET A 840 -16.52 -24.17 -33.51
N SER A 841 -16.78 -23.52 -32.37
CA SER A 841 -17.67 -22.35 -32.26
C SER A 841 -16.82 -21.06 -32.24
N ILE A 842 -17.34 -19.93 -32.74
CA ILE A 842 -16.60 -18.65 -32.80
C ILE A 842 -17.45 -17.53 -32.21
N ILE A 843 -16.85 -16.65 -31.42
CA ILE A 843 -17.44 -15.41 -30.91
C ILE A 843 -16.53 -14.25 -31.34
N ASP A 844 -17.12 -13.21 -31.92
CA ASP A 844 -16.42 -12.15 -32.65
C ASP A 844 -17.02 -10.78 -32.29
N GLY A 845 -16.25 -9.90 -31.64
CA GLY A 845 -16.66 -8.51 -31.35
C GLY A 845 -17.54 -8.32 -30.10
N LEU A 846 -17.46 -9.19 -29.08
CA LEU A 846 -18.31 -9.10 -27.89
C LEU A 846 -17.75 -8.14 -26.83
N ARG A 847 -18.65 -7.38 -26.19
CA ARG A 847 -18.37 -6.56 -25.02
C ARG A 847 -19.20 -7.08 -23.86
N VAL A 848 -18.55 -7.31 -22.72
CA VAL A 848 -19.20 -7.78 -21.49
C VAL A 848 -18.88 -6.81 -20.37
N ILE A 849 -19.93 -6.33 -19.70
CA ILE A 849 -19.83 -5.36 -18.60
C ILE A 849 -20.57 -5.88 -17.36
N GLY A 850 -20.01 -5.69 -16.17
CA GLY A 850 -20.76 -5.82 -14.92
C GLY A 850 -21.45 -4.51 -14.52
N VAL A 851 -21.79 -4.38 -13.24
CA VAL A 851 -22.43 -3.19 -12.66
C VAL A 851 -21.59 -2.67 -11.51
N LYS A 852 -21.17 -1.39 -11.58
CA LYS A 852 -20.27 -0.72 -10.62
C LYS A 852 -20.95 -0.36 -9.28
N GLN A 853 -21.67 -1.27 -8.65
CA GLN A 853 -22.18 -1.11 -7.28
C GLN A 853 -21.64 -2.24 -6.41
N GLU A 854 -21.11 -1.88 -5.24
CA GLU A 854 -20.29 -2.72 -4.34
C GLU A 854 -20.99 -3.95 -3.74
N ARG A 855 -22.24 -4.26 -4.12
CA ARG A 855 -23.03 -5.38 -3.59
C ARG A 855 -23.70 -6.26 -4.64
N ILE A 856 -23.43 -6.04 -5.93
CA ILE A 856 -23.93 -6.91 -7.01
C ILE A 856 -22.80 -7.86 -7.41
N VAL A 857 -23.04 -9.16 -7.25
CA VAL A 857 -22.02 -10.19 -7.52
C VAL A 857 -22.56 -11.27 -8.46
N VAL A 858 -21.68 -11.83 -9.28
CA VAL A 858 -21.96 -12.90 -10.25
C VAL A 858 -21.45 -14.24 -9.70
N HIS A 859 -22.22 -15.31 -9.88
CA HIS A 859 -21.94 -16.62 -9.28
C HIS A 859 -21.44 -17.68 -10.27
N CYS A 860 -21.15 -17.27 -11.51
CA CYS A 860 -20.84 -18.14 -12.64
C CYS A 860 -19.76 -17.58 -13.58
N SER A 861 -19.20 -18.45 -14.41
CA SER A 861 -18.26 -18.11 -15.49
C SER A 861 -18.96 -17.30 -16.59
N VAL A 862 -18.28 -16.35 -17.24
CA VAL A 862 -18.83 -15.68 -18.43
C VAL A 862 -18.85 -16.65 -19.62
N PHE A 863 -17.78 -17.45 -19.78
CA PHE A 863 -17.64 -18.41 -20.86
C PHE A 863 -17.30 -19.81 -20.33
N GLU A 864 -18.06 -20.81 -20.75
CA GLU A 864 -17.74 -22.23 -20.51
C GLU A 864 -17.46 -22.98 -21.82
N VAL A 865 -16.32 -23.66 -21.92
CA VAL A 865 -16.02 -24.65 -22.96
C VAL A 865 -16.27 -26.04 -22.38
N ILE A 866 -17.45 -26.60 -22.65
CA ILE A 866 -17.84 -27.93 -22.16
C ILE A 866 -17.19 -29.02 -23.02
N SER A 867 -17.24 -28.86 -24.33
CA SER A 867 -16.68 -29.80 -25.30
C SER A 867 -16.43 -29.13 -26.65
N GLY A 868 -15.43 -29.64 -27.38
CA GLY A 868 -15.06 -29.14 -28.69
C GLY A 868 -14.11 -27.94 -28.61
N GLU A 869 -14.24 -27.02 -29.56
CA GLU A 869 -13.32 -25.89 -29.72
C GLU A 869 -14.07 -24.56 -29.64
N LEU A 870 -13.48 -23.54 -29.02
CA LEU A 870 -14.03 -22.19 -28.95
C LEU A 870 -12.99 -21.15 -29.39
N GLY A 871 -13.34 -20.36 -30.39
CA GLY A 871 -12.64 -19.14 -30.80
C GLY A 871 -13.31 -17.92 -30.20
N LEU A 872 -12.54 -17.08 -29.52
CA LEU A 872 -12.90 -15.79 -28.98
C LEU A 872 -12.03 -14.73 -29.70
N ILE A 873 -12.65 -13.79 -30.40
CA ILE A 873 -11.97 -12.79 -31.24
C ILE A 873 -12.55 -11.41 -30.94
N ASP A 874 -11.70 -10.40 -30.73
CA ASP A 874 -12.12 -9.03 -30.39
C ASP A 874 -13.11 -8.99 -29.21
N ILE A 875 -12.71 -9.50 -28.05
CA ILE A 875 -13.56 -9.53 -26.84
C ILE A 875 -13.03 -8.56 -25.79
N GLN A 876 -13.94 -7.79 -25.19
CA GLN A 876 -13.64 -6.99 -24.01
C GLN A 876 -14.53 -7.41 -22.84
N ILE A 877 -13.94 -7.56 -21.66
CA ILE A 877 -14.64 -7.91 -20.42
C ILE A 877 -14.17 -6.93 -19.34
N LYS A 878 -15.11 -6.19 -18.74
CA LYS A 878 -14.77 -5.23 -17.67
C LYS A 878 -15.76 -5.19 -16.51
N ASP A 879 -15.24 -4.78 -15.35
CA ASP A 879 -16.01 -4.39 -14.16
C ASP A 879 -16.92 -5.52 -13.61
N ILE A 880 -16.41 -6.76 -13.53
CA ILE A 880 -17.17 -7.92 -13.04
C ILE A 880 -16.67 -8.35 -11.67
N ASN A 881 -17.59 -8.42 -10.70
CA ASN A 881 -17.38 -9.03 -9.40
C ASN A 881 -17.92 -10.46 -9.41
N ILE A 882 -17.10 -11.45 -9.07
CA ILE A 882 -17.48 -12.88 -8.99
C ILE A 882 -17.35 -13.38 -7.54
N SER A 883 -18.30 -14.17 -7.05
CA SER A 883 -18.20 -14.84 -5.73
C SER A 883 -18.85 -16.24 -5.71
N GLU A 884 -18.50 -17.03 -4.70
CA GLU A 884 -19.01 -18.40 -4.52
C GLU A 884 -20.51 -18.42 -4.20
N ASN A 885 -21.28 -19.30 -4.86
CA ASN A 885 -22.67 -19.57 -4.50
C ASN A 885 -22.74 -20.71 -3.47
N TYR A 886 -22.98 -20.36 -2.21
CA TYR A 886 -23.07 -21.29 -1.09
C TYR A 886 -24.16 -22.37 -1.22
N ASN A 887 -25.18 -22.13 -2.02
CA ASN A 887 -26.31 -23.05 -2.17
C ASN A 887 -25.97 -24.28 -3.05
N GLU A 888 -24.73 -24.38 -3.57
CA GLU A 888 -24.39 -25.24 -4.70
C GLU A 888 -23.50 -26.48 -4.40
N ILE A 889 -23.30 -26.97 -3.14
CA ILE A 889 -23.06 -28.42 -2.79
C ILE A 889 -22.63 -28.69 -1.32
N ASN A 890 -23.16 -29.81 -0.77
CA ASN A 890 -23.06 -30.26 0.63
C ASN A 890 -21.88 -31.22 0.99
N SER A 891 -20.70 -31.17 0.35
CA SER A 891 -19.61 -32.12 0.70
C SER A 891 -18.17 -31.58 0.57
N VAL A 892 -17.41 -31.59 1.68
CA VAL A 892 -16.02 -31.12 1.77
C VAL A 892 -15.08 -31.77 0.75
N ASN A 893 -15.18 -33.09 0.52
CA ASN A 893 -14.28 -33.78 -0.42
C ASN A 893 -14.48 -33.42 -1.90
N LYS A 894 -15.56 -32.71 -2.29
CA LYS A 894 -15.70 -32.14 -3.64
C LYS A 894 -15.13 -30.72 -3.76
N ARG A 895 -14.89 -30.01 -2.64
CA ARG A 895 -14.42 -28.62 -2.65
C ARG A 895 -13.04 -28.47 -3.30
N LYS A 896 -12.13 -29.44 -3.14
CA LYS A 896 -10.78 -29.40 -3.74
C LYS A 896 -10.74 -29.44 -5.28
N ASN A 897 -11.82 -29.87 -5.94
CA ASN A 897 -11.82 -30.11 -7.40
C ASN A 897 -12.81 -29.26 -8.19
N MET A 898 -13.67 -28.45 -7.54
CA MET A 898 -14.56 -27.52 -8.24
C MET A 898 -13.86 -26.19 -8.49
N MET A 899 -12.94 -26.19 -9.45
CA MET A 899 -12.34 -24.97 -9.98
C MET A 899 -13.40 -24.16 -10.75
N LYS A 900 -13.56 -22.88 -10.41
CA LYS A 900 -14.35 -21.90 -11.17
C LYS A 900 -13.44 -20.76 -11.66
N GLY A 901 -13.88 -20.02 -12.68
CA GLY A 901 -13.13 -18.90 -13.26
C GLY A 901 -13.99 -18.03 -14.18
N LEU A 902 -13.46 -16.90 -14.65
CA LEU A 902 -14.17 -16.03 -15.61
C LEU A 902 -14.41 -16.77 -16.94
N ILE A 903 -13.42 -17.57 -17.37
CA ILE A 903 -13.47 -18.48 -18.52
C ILE A 903 -13.03 -19.87 -18.07
N GLU A 904 -13.81 -20.90 -18.38
CA GLU A 904 -13.55 -22.27 -17.93
C GLU A 904 -13.46 -23.27 -19.08
N MET A 905 -12.34 -23.99 -19.17
CA MET A 905 -12.18 -25.15 -20.04
C MET A 905 -12.39 -26.43 -19.23
N LYS A 906 -13.53 -27.10 -19.44
CA LYS A 906 -13.85 -28.38 -18.76
C LYS A 906 -13.04 -29.54 -19.36
N GLU A 907 -13.11 -30.71 -18.74
CA GLU A 907 -12.34 -31.92 -19.09
C GLU A 907 -12.44 -32.37 -20.57
N ASN A 908 -13.55 -32.07 -21.26
CA ASN A 908 -13.75 -32.44 -22.68
C ASN A 908 -13.46 -31.28 -23.67
N ALA A 909 -12.95 -30.14 -23.18
CA ALA A 909 -12.51 -29.04 -24.03
C ALA A 909 -11.26 -29.44 -24.83
N LYS A 910 -11.25 -29.13 -26.13
CA LYS A 910 -10.12 -29.41 -27.02
C LYS A 910 -9.24 -28.18 -27.22
N VAL A 911 -9.85 -27.04 -27.55
CA VAL A 911 -9.12 -25.80 -27.85
C VAL A 911 -9.90 -24.60 -27.33
N LEU A 912 -9.22 -23.69 -26.64
CA LEU A 912 -9.66 -22.31 -26.46
C LEU A 912 -8.66 -21.41 -27.20
N TYR A 913 -9.11 -20.78 -28.28
CA TYR A 913 -8.35 -19.81 -29.04
C TYR A 913 -8.88 -18.42 -28.70
N PHE A 914 -8.03 -17.53 -28.17
CA PHE A 914 -8.43 -16.19 -27.74
C PHE A 914 -7.50 -15.14 -28.35
N GLU A 915 -8.03 -14.30 -29.23
CA GLU A 915 -7.30 -13.29 -30.00
C GLU A 915 -7.88 -11.89 -29.78
N LYS A 916 -7.02 -10.86 -29.67
CA LYS A 916 -7.43 -9.45 -29.56
C LYS A 916 -8.38 -9.22 -28.39
N PHE A 917 -7.90 -9.42 -27.17
CA PHE A 917 -8.74 -9.36 -25.99
C PHE A 917 -8.26 -8.36 -24.94
N ILE A 918 -9.20 -7.80 -24.18
CA ILE A 918 -8.92 -6.97 -23.02
C ILE A 918 -9.81 -7.44 -21.88
N ILE A 919 -9.19 -7.87 -20.78
CA ILE A 919 -9.87 -8.21 -19.53
C ILE A 919 -9.39 -7.21 -18.48
N THR A 920 -10.32 -6.44 -17.90
CA THR A 920 -9.99 -5.33 -16.98
C THR A 920 -10.88 -5.36 -15.75
N ASN A 921 -10.31 -5.05 -14.57
CA ASN A 921 -11.08 -4.85 -13.32
C ASN A 921 -12.06 -6.02 -13.02
N ILE A 922 -11.49 -7.22 -12.84
CA ILE A 922 -12.23 -8.44 -12.50
C ILE A 922 -11.93 -8.79 -11.04
N ASN A 923 -12.85 -8.43 -10.14
CA ASN A 923 -12.79 -8.80 -8.74
C ASN A 923 -13.35 -10.22 -8.54
N ILE A 924 -12.68 -11.03 -7.73
CA ILE A 924 -13.13 -12.37 -7.40
C ILE A 924 -13.09 -12.56 -5.89
N GLU A 925 -14.21 -12.29 -5.24
CA GLU A 925 -14.35 -12.36 -3.79
C GLU A 925 -14.28 -13.81 -3.32
N ASN A 926 -13.25 -14.10 -2.54
CA ASN A 926 -12.98 -15.43 -2.03
C ASN A 926 -13.22 -15.49 -0.53
N ILE A 927 -14.20 -16.29 -0.10
CA ILE A 927 -14.58 -16.41 1.30
C ILE A 927 -13.99 -17.70 1.92
N ASN A 928 -13.30 -18.55 1.14
CA ASN A 928 -12.67 -19.79 1.62
C ASN A 928 -11.23 -19.93 1.08
N LYS A 929 -10.22 -19.92 1.97
CA LYS A 929 -8.77 -20.00 1.62
C LYS A 929 -8.34 -21.24 0.79
N GLU A 930 -9.20 -22.23 0.60
CA GLU A 930 -8.89 -23.48 -0.11
C GLU A 930 -9.18 -23.44 -1.63
N GLN A 931 -10.12 -22.61 -2.10
CA GLN A 931 -10.43 -22.51 -3.54
C GLN A 931 -9.75 -21.28 -4.15
N ARG A 932 -9.10 -21.46 -5.30
CA ARG A 932 -8.29 -20.43 -5.96
C ARG A 932 -8.86 -20.14 -7.35
N MET A 933 -9.64 -19.07 -7.45
CA MET A 933 -10.23 -18.60 -8.71
C MET A 933 -9.18 -17.96 -9.62
N SER A 934 -9.48 -17.83 -10.92
CA SER A 934 -8.59 -17.18 -11.92
C SER A 934 -9.37 -16.72 -13.15
N SER A 935 -8.78 -15.85 -13.97
CA SER A 935 -9.45 -15.35 -15.19
C SER A 935 -9.67 -16.47 -16.21
N ILE A 936 -8.66 -17.31 -16.46
CA ILE A 936 -8.80 -18.53 -17.26
C ILE A 936 -8.49 -19.73 -16.38
N MET A 937 -9.45 -20.65 -16.28
CA MET A 937 -9.31 -21.93 -15.61
C MET A 937 -9.26 -23.06 -16.64
N MET A 938 -8.23 -23.90 -16.57
CA MET A 938 -7.95 -24.91 -17.59
C MET A 938 -7.78 -26.32 -17.00
N ASN A 939 -8.75 -27.20 -17.29
CA ASN A 939 -8.69 -28.61 -16.89
C ASN A 939 -8.10 -29.51 -18.00
N ALA A 940 -8.25 -29.18 -19.29
CA ALA A 940 -7.72 -30.01 -20.37
C ALA A 940 -7.58 -29.23 -21.69
N GLY A 941 -6.80 -29.79 -22.64
CA GLY A 941 -6.76 -29.36 -24.03
C GLY A 941 -5.70 -28.32 -24.35
N HIS A 942 -5.99 -27.44 -25.32
CA HIS A 942 -5.03 -26.49 -25.86
C HIS A 942 -5.50 -25.04 -25.66
N LEU A 943 -4.84 -24.30 -24.77
CA LEU A 943 -5.04 -22.86 -24.60
C LEU A 943 -4.12 -22.10 -25.54
N LYS A 944 -4.70 -21.22 -26.37
CA LYS A 944 -3.98 -20.36 -27.32
C LYS A 944 -4.39 -18.90 -27.13
N LEU A 945 -3.50 -18.07 -26.58
CA LEU A 945 -3.72 -16.64 -26.37
C LEU A 945 -2.90 -15.81 -27.35
N ARG A 946 -3.53 -14.84 -28.01
CA ARG A 946 -2.93 -13.97 -29.02
C ARG A 946 -3.31 -12.51 -28.81
N ASP A 947 -2.29 -11.63 -28.78
CA ASP A 947 -2.45 -10.18 -28.97
C ASP A 947 -3.48 -9.50 -28.05
N GLY A 948 -3.42 -9.79 -26.75
CA GLY A 948 -4.39 -9.32 -25.74
C GLY A 948 -3.77 -8.86 -24.43
N ALA A 949 -4.60 -8.48 -23.46
CA ALA A 949 -4.18 -7.96 -22.17
C ALA A 949 -5.08 -8.41 -21.01
N PHE A 950 -4.44 -8.75 -19.89
CA PHE A 950 -5.07 -8.84 -18.56
C PHE A 950 -4.61 -7.64 -17.73
N LEU A 951 -5.56 -6.82 -17.28
CA LEU A 951 -5.34 -5.53 -16.64
C LEU A 951 -6.05 -5.50 -15.27
N GLY A 952 -5.31 -5.79 -14.20
CA GLY A 952 -5.77 -5.57 -12.84
C GLY A 952 -5.47 -4.14 -12.40
N GLU A 953 -6.39 -3.54 -11.66
CA GLU A 953 -6.12 -2.29 -10.93
C GLU A 953 -5.60 -2.63 -9.53
N ALA A 954 -5.06 -1.63 -8.81
CA ALA A 954 -4.66 -1.84 -7.43
C ALA A 954 -5.87 -2.33 -6.62
N TYR A 955 -5.68 -3.43 -5.88
CA TYR A 955 -6.70 -4.08 -5.05
C TYR A 955 -7.82 -4.85 -5.77
N THR A 956 -7.87 -4.92 -7.12
CA THR A 956 -9.06 -5.47 -7.81
C THR A 956 -8.95 -6.87 -8.41
N SER A 957 -7.78 -7.54 -8.43
CA SER A 957 -7.66 -8.88 -9.04
C SER A 957 -7.21 -9.97 -8.04
N ILE A 958 -8.16 -10.78 -7.58
CA ILE A 958 -7.86 -11.94 -6.73
C ILE A 958 -7.69 -13.18 -7.61
N GLY A 959 -6.44 -13.68 -7.70
CA GLY A 959 -6.08 -14.88 -8.47
C GLY A 959 -5.32 -14.60 -9.77
N SER A 960 -4.87 -15.69 -10.41
CA SER A 960 -4.03 -15.66 -11.60
C SER A 960 -4.80 -15.29 -12.87
N ALA A 961 -4.10 -14.78 -13.90
CA ALA A 961 -4.69 -14.66 -15.24
C ALA A 961 -4.95 -16.04 -15.88
N ILE A 962 -4.01 -16.97 -15.71
CA ILE A 962 -4.13 -18.36 -16.17
C ILE A 962 -3.85 -19.30 -14.99
N ARG A 963 -4.76 -20.24 -14.73
CA ARG A 963 -4.58 -21.35 -13.79
C ARG A 963 -4.94 -22.66 -14.46
N ALA A 964 -3.96 -23.54 -14.59
CA ALA A 964 -4.10 -24.84 -15.24
C ALA A 964 -3.87 -25.98 -14.25
N GLN A 965 -4.84 -26.89 -14.14
CA GLN A 965 -4.73 -28.14 -13.40
C GLN A 965 -5.17 -29.27 -14.34
N PRO A 966 -4.27 -29.72 -15.24
CA PRO A 966 -4.59 -30.67 -16.30
C PRO A 966 -5.06 -32.03 -15.77
N THR A 967 -6.20 -32.50 -16.29
CA THR A 967 -6.73 -33.86 -16.18
C THR A 967 -6.42 -34.72 -17.41
N GLY A 968 -5.62 -34.17 -18.34
CA GLY A 968 -5.17 -34.82 -19.57
C GLY A 968 -4.08 -34.02 -20.28
N PRO A 969 -3.45 -34.57 -21.33
CA PRO A 969 -2.38 -33.90 -22.09
C PRO A 969 -2.80 -32.51 -22.55
N SER A 970 -2.00 -31.49 -22.22
CA SER A 970 -2.40 -30.09 -22.37
C SER A 970 -1.28 -29.20 -22.91
N THR A 971 -1.64 -28.07 -23.51
CA THR A 971 -0.67 -27.07 -23.99
C THR A 971 -1.12 -25.64 -23.71
N ILE A 972 -0.20 -24.76 -23.34
CA ILE A 972 -0.41 -23.32 -23.18
C ILE A 972 0.53 -22.58 -24.15
N ASP A 973 -0.06 -21.92 -25.15
CA ASP A 973 0.64 -21.18 -26.21
C ASP A 973 0.18 -19.71 -26.22
N VAL A 974 1.01 -18.82 -25.68
CA VAL A 974 0.71 -17.41 -25.46
C VAL A 974 1.65 -16.57 -26.33
N LYS A 975 1.10 -15.63 -27.12
CA LYS A 975 1.91 -14.71 -27.92
C LYS A 975 1.33 -13.30 -27.93
N GLY A 976 2.17 -12.29 -27.71
CA GLY A 976 1.76 -10.89 -27.79
C GLY A 976 0.87 -10.43 -26.63
N VAL A 977 1.01 -11.01 -25.43
CA VAL A 977 0.10 -10.77 -24.30
C VAL A 977 0.75 -9.95 -23.18
N LEU A 978 -0.01 -8.98 -22.65
CA LEU A 978 0.33 -8.19 -21.46
C LEU A 978 -0.37 -8.77 -20.22
N PHE A 979 0.39 -9.01 -19.16
CA PHE A 979 -0.10 -9.42 -17.83
C PHE A 979 0.25 -8.34 -16.82
N LYS A 980 -0.74 -7.53 -16.43
CA LYS A 980 -0.57 -6.37 -15.55
C LYS A 980 -1.42 -6.49 -14.29
N GLY A 981 -0.81 -6.30 -13.12
CA GLY A 981 -1.52 -6.17 -11.84
C GLY A 981 -2.36 -7.40 -11.43
N GLN A 982 -1.90 -8.62 -11.74
CA GLN A 982 -2.59 -9.88 -11.44
C GLN A 982 -2.20 -10.46 -10.06
N GLY A 983 -3.04 -11.33 -9.48
CA GLY A 983 -2.64 -12.25 -8.39
C GLY A 983 -2.67 -11.71 -6.95
N TYR A 984 -3.39 -10.63 -6.69
CA TYR A 984 -3.50 -10.05 -5.34
C TYR A 984 -4.17 -11.00 -4.34
N GLY A 985 -3.59 -11.18 -3.15
CA GLY A 985 -4.14 -11.98 -2.05
C GLY A 985 -3.29 -13.20 -1.63
N GLN A 986 -3.56 -13.73 -0.44
CA GLN A 986 -2.86 -14.92 0.08
C GLN A 986 -3.22 -16.18 -0.70
N GLY A 987 -2.23 -17.02 -0.96
CA GLY A 987 -2.39 -18.30 -1.63
C GLY A 987 -2.53 -18.21 -3.15
N THR A 988 -2.13 -17.13 -3.81
CA THR A 988 -2.34 -17.07 -5.27
C THR A 988 -1.37 -17.92 -6.08
N ASN A 989 -0.10 -18.08 -5.64
CA ASN A 989 1.03 -18.79 -6.29
C ASN A 989 1.04 -18.66 -7.83
N GLY A 990 1.93 -17.86 -8.41
CA GLY A 990 1.94 -17.63 -9.86
C GLY A 990 0.99 -16.50 -10.22
N GLY A 991 1.42 -15.25 -9.99
CA GLY A 991 0.56 -14.08 -10.03
C GLY A 991 -0.11 -13.87 -11.39
N ALA A 992 0.60 -14.13 -12.49
CA ALA A 992 -0.01 -14.19 -13.83
C ALA A 992 -0.38 -15.62 -14.25
N VAL A 993 0.48 -16.61 -13.97
CA VAL A 993 0.34 -17.99 -14.46
C VAL A 993 0.63 -19.02 -13.37
N TYR A 994 -0.32 -19.91 -13.11
CA TYR A 994 -0.13 -21.12 -12.30
C TYR A 994 -0.36 -22.38 -13.14
N VAL A 995 0.52 -23.39 -13.02
CA VAL A 995 0.35 -24.70 -13.68
C VAL A 995 0.69 -25.84 -12.72
N ASP A 996 -0.21 -26.83 -12.60
CA ASP A 996 0.04 -28.05 -11.82
C ASP A 996 0.35 -29.26 -12.72
N MET A 997 1.64 -29.50 -12.98
CA MET A 997 2.12 -30.65 -13.77
C MET A 997 2.32 -31.94 -12.96
N ARG A 998 1.78 -32.02 -11.73
CA ARG A 998 1.96 -33.22 -10.88
C ARG A 998 1.20 -34.45 -11.40
N THR A 999 0.13 -34.24 -12.16
CA THR A 999 -0.70 -35.33 -12.73
C THR A 999 -0.46 -35.51 -14.23
N PHE A 1000 -0.31 -34.42 -14.99
CA PHE A 1000 -0.11 -34.44 -16.44
C PHE A 1000 0.83 -33.32 -16.87
N ASP A 1001 1.72 -33.60 -17.83
CA ASP A 1001 2.60 -32.60 -18.42
C ASP A 1001 1.81 -31.56 -19.22
N VAL A 1002 2.21 -30.29 -19.11
CA VAL A 1002 1.70 -29.19 -19.95
C VAL A 1002 2.86 -28.61 -20.77
N GLN A 1003 2.75 -28.63 -22.10
CA GLN A 1003 3.74 -27.95 -22.95
C GLN A 1003 3.46 -26.45 -22.93
N MET A 1004 4.47 -25.64 -22.57
CA MET A 1004 4.34 -24.19 -22.41
C MET A 1004 5.23 -23.42 -23.40
N SER A 1005 4.64 -22.43 -24.07
CA SER A 1005 5.30 -21.51 -25.00
C SER A 1005 4.73 -20.10 -24.83
N PHE A 1006 5.55 -19.17 -24.35
CA PHE A 1006 5.24 -17.74 -24.23
C PHE A 1006 6.17 -16.98 -25.17
N LYS A 1007 5.61 -16.13 -26.04
CA LYS A 1007 6.35 -15.40 -27.09
C LYS A 1007 5.97 -13.93 -27.15
N ARG A 1008 6.91 -13.02 -26.86
CA ARG A 1008 6.64 -11.58 -26.69
C ARG A 1008 5.53 -11.38 -25.65
N CYS A 1009 5.88 -11.43 -24.37
CA CYS A 1009 4.94 -11.14 -23.28
C CYS A 1009 5.58 -10.11 -22.34
N ILE A 1010 4.77 -9.18 -21.84
CA ILE A 1010 5.17 -8.28 -20.76
C ILE A 1010 4.43 -8.72 -19.50
N PHE A 1011 5.18 -8.83 -18.41
CA PHE A 1011 4.65 -9.02 -17.07
C PHE A 1011 4.98 -7.79 -16.23
N ILE A 1012 4.00 -7.19 -15.53
CA ILE A 1012 4.21 -5.94 -14.79
C ILE A 1012 3.34 -5.87 -13.54
N GLY A 1013 3.97 -5.66 -12.38
CA GLY A 1013 3.27 -5.45 -11.09
C GLY A 1013 2.34 -6.60 -10.66
N ASN A 1014 2.57 -7.82 -11.16
CA ASN A 1014 1.86 -9.01 -10.70
C ASN A 1014 2.39 -9.45 -9.34
N LYS A 1015 1.53 -9.97 -8.49
CA LYS A 1015 1.86 -10.38 -7.11
C LYS A 1015 1.42 -11.81 -6.86
N ALA A 1016 2.16 -12.51 -6.00
CA ALA A 1016 1.78 -13.78 -5.41
C ALA A 1016 2.70 -14.05 -4.22
N ASP A 1017 2.30 -14.97 -3.33
CA ASP A 1017 3.17 -15.47 -2.25
C ASP A 1017 4.51 -15.97 -2.82
N TYR A 1018 4.46 -16.66 -3.95
CA TYR A 1018 5.61 -17.21 -4.68
C TYR A 1018 5.34 -17.20 -6.19
N GLY A 1019 6.37 -16.95 -7.00
CA GLY A 1019 6.22 -16.81 -8.45
C GLY A 1019 5.40 -15.57 -8.79
N SER A 1020 5.97 -14.37 -8.65
CA SER A 1020 5.26 -13.09 -8.88
C SER A 1020 4.59 -13.06 -10.26
N ASN A 1021 5.21 -13.71 -11.26
CA ASN A 1021 4.62 -13.93 -12.58
C ASN A 1021 4.20 -15.38 -12.80
N VAL A 1022 5.09 -16.36 -12.59
CA VAL A 1022 4.84 -17.76 -12.96
C VAL A 1022 5.15 -18.71 -11.79
N PHE A 1023 4.24 -19.65 -11.53
CA PHE A 1023 4.47 -20.75 -10.60
C PHE A 1023 4.08 -22.10 -11.22
N ILE A 1024 4.94 -23.12 -11.07
CA ILE A 1024 4.69 -24.46 -11.62
C ILE A 1024 4.90 -25.53 -10.54
N CYS A 1025 3.93 -26.40 -10.31
CA CYS A 1025 4.13 -27.62 -9.52
C CYS A 1025 4.59 -28.76 -10.45
N TYR A 1026 5.75 -29.36 -10.22
CA TYR A 1026 6.20 -30.55 -10.95
C TYR A 1026 6.05 -31.81 -10.10
N ALA A 1027 5.82 -32.98 -10.69
CA ALA A 1027 6.04 -34.25 -10.00
C ALA A 1027 7.54 -34.57 -9.86
N TYR A 1028 8.34 -34.25 -10.89
CA TYR A 1028 9.75 -34.61 -10.99
C TYR A 1028 10.61 -33.50 -11.61
N THR A 1029 11.88 -33.41 -11.21
CA THR A 1029 12.86 -32.43 -11.73
C THR A 1029 13.09 -32.48 -13.25
N SER A 1030 12.75 -33.59 -13.90
CA SER A 1030 12.85 -33.82 -15.35
C SER A 1030 11.74 -33.16 -16.17
N GLN A 1031 10.61 -32.80 -15.56
CA GLN A 1031 9.50 -32.10 -16.23
C GLN A 1031 9.77 -30.60 -16.39
N ARG A 1032 10.83 -30.05 -15.76
CA ARG A 1032 11.09 -28.61 -15.71
C ARG A 1032 11.20 -28.01 -17.12
N ILE A 1033 10.38 -26.99 -17.38
CA ILE A 1033 10.34 -26.32 -18.68
C ILE A 1033 11.68 -25.64 -19.03
N ASN A 1034 11.92 -25.49 -20.33
CA ASN A 1034 13.16 -24.97 -20.90
C ASN A 1034 13.17 -23.43 -20.90
N LYS A 1035 14.35 -22.79 -20.84
CA LYS A 1035 14.54 -21.32 -21.01
C LYS A 1035 13.84 -20.79 -22.27
N ASN A 1036 13.77 -21.61 -23.32
CA ASN A 1036 13.09 -21.31 -24.58
C ASN A 1036 11.54 -21.36 -24.50
N SER A 1037 10.95 -21.63 -23.33
CA SER A 1037 9.50 -21.46 -23.10
C SER A 1037 9.10 -20.00 -22.90
N PHE A 1038 10.03 -19.07 -22.66
CA PHE A 1038 9.77 -17.62 -22.50
C PHE A 1038 10.62 -16.78 -23.48
N ILE A 1039 10.21 -16.78 -24.75
CA ILE A 1039 10.94 -16.20 -25.88
C ILE A 1039 10.53 -14.73 -26.07
N GLY A 1040 11.49 -13.80 -25.90
CA GLY A 1040 11.22 -12.36 -25.97
C GLY A 1040 10.23 -11.86 -24.90
N CYS A 1041 10.11 -12.57 -23.78
CA CYS A 1041 9.30 -12.15 -22.63
C CYS A 1041 10.15 -11.34 -21.64
N THR A 1042 9.59 -10.29 -21.06
CA THR A 1042 10.28 -9.42 -20.08
C THR A 1042 9.39 -9.15 -18.86
N SER A 1043 10.01 -9.05 -17.69
CA SER A 1043 9.37 -8.68 -16.44
C SER A 1043 9.68 -7.22 -16.11
N ILE A 1044 8.70 -6.51 -15.56
CA ILE A 1044 8.81 -5.14 -15.05
C ILE A 1044 8.44 -5.20 -13.56
N ALA A 1045 9.46 -5.25 -12.72
CA ALA A 1045 9.37 -5.38 -11.27
C ALA A 1045 9.83 -4.08 -10.58
N GLY A 1046 9.24 -3.74 -9.43
CA GLY A 1046 9.66 -2.54 -8.68
C GLY A 1046 11.06 -2.72 -8.07
N ASN A 1047 11.31 -3.89 -7.51
CA ASN A 1047 12.52 -4.22 -6.78
C ASN A 1047 13.14 -5.57 -7.18
N SER A 1048 14.32 -5.86 -6.60
CA SER A 1048 15.07 -7.10 -6.85
C SER A 1048 14.27 -8.32 -6.41
N TYR A 1049 13.59 -8.23 -5.27
CA TYR A 1049 12.87 -9.36 -4.72
C TYR A 1049 11.77 -9.85 -5.67
N GLU A 1050 10.89 -8.95 -6.15
CA GLU A 1050 9.84 -9.27 -7.13
C GLU A 1050 10.40 -9.83 -8.46
N GLN A 1051 11.60 -9.40 -8.84
CA GLN A 1051 12.36 -9.82 -10.01
C GLN A 1051 12.92 -11.24 -9.82
N ASP A 1052 13.58 -11.51 -8.69
CA ASP A 1052 14.18 -12.80 -8.33
C ASP A 1052 13.09 -13.87 -8.21
N ILE A 1053 11.97 -13.57 -7.55
CA ILE A 1053 10.83 -14.49 -7.42
C ILE A 1053 9.90 -14.50 -8.66
N SER A 1054 10.33 -14.02 -9.83
CA SER A 1054 9.48 -13.95 -11.03
C SER A 1054 8.95 -15.31 -11.49
N VAL A 1055 9.79 -16.35 -11.44
CA VAL A 1055 9.43 -17.71 -11.81
C VAL A 1055 9.84 -18.65 -10.69
N CYS A 1056 8.85 -19.27 -10.04
CA CYS A 1056 9.08 -20.25 -8.98
C CYS A 1056 8.46 -21.61 -9.32
N TYR A 1057 8.88 -22.65 -8.61
CA TYR A 1057 8.27 -23.98 -8.71
C TYR A 1057 8.35 -24.77 -7.40
N SER A 1058 7.49 -25.78 -7.27
CA SER A 1058 7.61 -26.87 -6.28
C SER A 1058 7.84 -28.21 -6.98
N ILE A 1059 8.36 -29.21 -6.26
CA ILE A 1059 8.55 -30.58 -6.76
C ILE A 1059 7.90 -31.59 -5.82
N GLY A 1060 7.12 -32.52 -6.37
CA GLY A 1060 6.44 -33.57 -5.64
C GLY A 1060 5.19 -33.04 -4.91
N GLY A 1061 4.90 -33.63 -3.74
CA GLY A 1061 3.73 -33.29 -2.93
C GLY A 1061 3.99 -32.27 -1.83
N ASN A 1062 5.21 -31.72 -1.71
CA ASN A 1062 5.55 -30.74 -0.68
C ASN A 1062 5.38 -29.32 -1.24
N ASP A 1063 4.22 -28.70 -0.99
CA ASP A 1063 3.93 -27.33 -1.42
C ASP A 1063 4.61 -26.26 -0.54
N ASP A 1064 5.31 -26.65 0.54
CA ASP A 1064 6.15 -25.78 1.37
C ASP A 1064 7.61 -25.69 0.85
N GLU A 1065 8.05 -26.60 -0.03
CA GLU A 1065 9.38 -26.56 -0.66
C GLU A 1065 9.32 -25.85 -2.02
N ILE A 1066 9.69 -24.58 -2.00
CA ILE A 1066 9.57 -23.68 -3.16
C ILE A 1066 10.94 -23.19 -3.60
N PHE A 1067 11.19 -23.28 -4.90
CA PHE A 1067 12.45 -22.95 -5.55
C PHE A 1067 12.25 -21.82 -6.55
N ILE A 1068 13.23 -20.92 -6.65
CA ILE A 1068 13.34 -19.92 -7.72
C ILE A 1068 13.96 -20.60 -8.95
N ASP A 1069 13.43 -20.34 -10.14
CA ASP A 1069 14.01 -20.85 -11.40
C ASP A 1069 14.86 -19.78 -12.09
N GLU A 1070 16.07 -19.58 -11.57
CA GLU A 1070 17.07 -18.62 -12.09
C GLU A 1070 17.34 -18.79 -13.59
N ARG A 1071 17.15 -20.00 -14.14
CA ARG A 1071 17.31 -20.31 -15.57
C ARG A 1071 16.22 -19.68 -16.44
N ASN A 1072 15.05 -19.46 -15.85
CA ASN A 1072 13.82 -18.97 -16.46
C ASN A 1072 13.48 -17.54 -16.00
N LEU A 1073 14.45 -16.77 -15.50
CA LEU A 1073 14.27 -15.34 -15.23
C LEU A 1073 13.73 -14.65 -16.49
N ILE A 1074 12.46 -14.29 -16.44
CA ILE A 1074 11.78 -13.53 -17.48
C ILE A 1074 12.46 -12.17 -17.50
N HIS A 1075 13.14 -11.86 -18.61
CA HIS A 1075 14.25 -10.89 -18.66
C HIS A 1075 14.01 -9.65 -17.79
N SER A 1076 15.04 -9.30 -17.02
CA SER A 1076 15.09 -8.17 -16.12
C SER A 1076 16.28 -7.29 -16.48
N SER A 1077 16.00 -6.11 -17.01
CA SER A 1077 17.00 -5.14 -17.44
C SER A 1077 17.88 -4.63 -16.29
N TRP A 1078 19.14 -4.28 -16.61
CA TRP A 1078 20.04 -3.56 -15.71
C TRP A 1078 19.45 -2.22 -15.22
N ASN A 1079 18.64 -1.57 -16.05
CA ASN A 1079 17.82 -0.43 -15.67
C ASN A 1079 16.35 -0.87 -15.55
N ARG A 1080 15.76 -0.91 -14.35
CA ARG A 1080 14.37 -1.37 -14.15
C ARG A 1080 13.37 -0.38 -14.75
N GLN A 1081 12.55 -0.86 -15.69
CA GLN A 1081 11.44 -0.08 -16.25
C GLN A 1081 10.39 0.25 -15.17
N LYS A 1082 9.67 1.35 -15.36
CA LYS A 1082 8.47 1.69 -14.55
C LYS A 1082 7.15 1.50 -15.31
N SER A 1083 7.20 1.22 -16.62
CA SER A 1083 6.02 1.05 -17.46
C SER A 1083 6.28 0.13 -18.64
N GLU A 1084 5.25 -0.60 -19.06
CA GLU A 1084 5.21 -1.27 -20.37
C GLU A 1084 5.43 -0.28 -21.53
N GLY A 1085 5.10 1.00 -21.31
CA GLY A 1085 5.20 2.11 -22.26
C GLY A 1085 6.62 2.54 -22.61
N VAL A 1086 7.66 1.91 -22.07
CA VAL A 1086 9.08 2.11 -22.46
C VAL A 1086 9.80 0.83 -22.95
N VAL A 1087 9.10 -0.30 -22.96
CA VAL A 1087 9.54 -1.53 -23.65
C VAL A 1087 9.05 -1.46 -25.10
N ARG A 1088 9.91 -1.79 -26.07
CA ARG A 1088 9.56 -1.83 -27.49
C ARG A 1088 10.01 -3.12 -28.16
N PHE A 1089 9.27 -3.55 -29.18
CA PHE A 1089 9.54 -4.78 -29.91
C PHE A 1089 9.87 -4.53 -31.39
N ILE A 1090 10.90 -5.21 -31.89
CA ILE A 1090 11.22 -5.37 -33.30
C ILE A 1090 11.12 -6.85 -33.66
N SER A 1091 10.48 -7.20 -34.77
CA SER A 1091 10.34 -8.60 -35.22
C SER A 1091 10.11 -8.69 -36.73
N ASN A 1092 10.54 -9.80 -37.33
CA ASN A 1092 10.17 -10.16 -38.70
C ASN A 1092 8.65 -10.37 -38.84
N PRO A 1093 8.07 -10.14 -40.04
CA PRO A 1093 6.67 -10.45 -40.30
C PRO A 1093 6.38 -11.95 -40.18
N ASP A 1094 5.17 -12.28 -39.73
CA ASP A 1094 4.70 -13.67 -39.68
C ASP A 1094 3.21 -13.77 -40.09
N ALA A 1095 2.68 -15.00 -40.13
CA ALA A 1095 1.31 -15.26 -40.58
C ALA A 1095 0.22 -14.51 -39.76
N ASN A 1096 0.51 -14.20 -38.49
CA ASN A 1096 -0.38 -13.48 -37.59
C ASN A 1096 -0.07 -11.97 -37.58
N HIS A 1097 1.15 -11.58 -37.96
CA HIS A 1097 1.65 -10.20 -37.96
C HIS A 1097 2.03 -9.76 -39.38
N LYS A 1098 1.02 -9.40 -40.17
CA LYS A 1098 1.23 -8.68 -41.42
C LYS A 1098 1.59 -7.24 -41.11
N ILE A 1099 2.79 -6.81 -41.48
CA ILE A 1099 3.25 -5.43 -41.29
C ILE A 1099 2.39 -4.50 -42.14
N ASP A 1100 1.86 -3.46 -41.50
CA ASP A 1100 1.22 -2.32 -42.15
C ASP A 1100 1.93 -1.05 -41.65
N SER A 1101 2.62 -0.37 -42.55
CA SER A 1101 3.40 0.85 -42.25
C SER A 1101 2.54 2.08 -41.95
N SER A 1102 1.20 1.97 -42.03
CA SER A 1102 0.28 3.03 -41.61
C SER A 1102 -0.12 2.93 -40.13
N LEU A 1103 0.14 1.80 -39.47
CA LEU A 1103 -0.30 1.52 -38.10
C LEU A 1103 0.85 1.62 -37.11
N LYS A 1104 0.63 2.35 -36.01
CA LYS A 1104 1.58 2.47 -34.88
C LYS A 1104 2.05 1.09 -34.42
N CYS A 1105 3.37 0.91 -34.41
CA CYS A 1105 4.06 -0.32 -34.01
C CYS A 1105 4.91 -0.12 -32.75
N GLY A 1106 5.61 -1.18 -32.34
CA GLY A 1106 6.53 -1.22 -31.21
C GLY A 1106 5.93 -1.88 -29.96
N SER A 1107 4.64 -2.24 -29.96
CA SER A 1107 3.99 -2.90 -28.82
C SER A 1107 4.15 -4.42 -28.88
N VAL A 1108 3.79 -5.09 -27.77
CA VAL A 1108 3.84 -6.54 -27.60
C VAL A 1108 2.99 -7.32 -28.63
N SER A 1109 1.87 -6.73 -29.07
CA SER A 1109 0.95 -7.25 -30.10
C SER A 1109 1.23 -6.73 -31.52
N LYS A 1110 1.98 -5.63 -31.65
CA LYS A 1110 2.34 -5.02 -32.94
C LYS A 1110 3.81 -4.58 -32.92
N PRO A 1111 4.78 -5.51 -33.04
CA PRO A 1111 6.19 -5.14 -33.15
C PRO A 1111 6.45 -4.33 -34.42
N CYS A 1112 7.48 -3.48 -34.40
CA CYS A 1112 8.00 -2.85 -35.61
C CYS A 1112 8.85 -3.84 -36.41
N ASN A 1113 9.09 -3.55 -37.68
CA ASN A 1113 9.98 -4.35 -38.55
C ASN A 1113 11.44 -3.88 -38.51
N THR A 1114 11.67 -2.60 -38.23
CA THR A 1114 12.99 -1.98 -38.15
C THR A 1114 13.04 -0.97 -36.99
N TYR A 1115 14.25 -0.62 -36.56
CA TYR A 1115 14.46 0.43 -35.57
C TYR A 1115 14.07 1.82 -36.09
N GLN A 1116 14.29 2.09 -37.39
CA GLN A 1116 13.93 3.35 -38.02
C GLN A 1116 12.42 3.66 -37.90
N THR A 1117 11.57 2.69 -38.30
CA THR A 1117 10.11 2.82 -38.18
C THR A 1117 9.64 2.92 -36.73
N LEU A 1118 10.35 2.30 -35.78
CA LEU A 1118 10.06 2.46 -34.35
C LEU A 1118 10.29 3.92 -33.91
N ILE A 1119 11.45 4.49 -34.24
CA ILE A 1119 11.81 5.84 -33.81
C ILE A 1119 10.92 6.92 -34.44
N GLU A 1120 10.47 6.73 -35.68
CA GLU A 1120 9.46 7.60 -36.30
C GLU A 1120 8.18 7.71 -35.46
N TYR A 1121 7.72 6.61 -34.84
CA TYR A 1121 6.58 6.65 -33.91
C TYR A 1121 6.94 7.22 -32.53
N ILE A 1122 8.15 6.99 -32.02
CA ILE A 1122 8.61 7.55 -30.73
C ILE A 1122 8.72 9.07 -30.80
N GLN A 1123 9.20 9.62 -31.91
CA GLN A 1123 9.30 11.07 -32.12
C GLN A 1123 7.92 11.76 -32.18
N LEU A 1124 6.87 11.04 -32.55
CA LEU A 1124 5.47 11.49 -32.51
C LEU A 1124 4.83 11.35 -31.12
N GLU A 1125 5.43 10.61 -30.18
CA GLU A 1125 5.00 10.56 -28.78
C GLU A 1125 5.51 11.79 -28.01
N PRO A 1126 4.70 12.36 -27.09
CA PRO A 1126 5.10 13.53 -26.29
C PRO A 1126 6.30 13.21 -25.38
N GLU A 1127 7.11 14.23 -25.09
CA GLU A 1127 8.32 14.08 -24.28
C GLU A 1127 8.00 13.94 -22.77
N SER A 1128 7.78 12.68 -22.38
CA SER A 1128 7.96 12.09 -21.05
C SER A 1128 7.19 12.68 -19.85
N ASP A 1129 6.09 11.99 -19.51
CA ASP A 1129 5.53 11.86 -18.16
C ASP A 1129 6.22 10.76 -17.32
N GLY A 1130 7.25 10.10 -17.87
CA GLY A 1130 7.88 8.91 -17.30
C GLY A 1130 7.30 7.57 -17.76
N LEU A 1131 6.14 7.54 -18.42
CA LEU A 1131 5.44 6.31 -18.83
C LEU A 1131 5.66 5.94 -20.30
N THR A 1132 5.71 6.92 -21.22
CA THR A 1132 5.88 6.70 -22.67
C THR A 1132 6.91 7.65 -23.30
N GLY A 1133 7.02 7.70 -24.64
CA GLY A 1133 7.83 8.69 -25.36
C GLY A 1133 9.33 8.40 -25.49
N ARG A 1134 9.80 7.26 -24.98
CA ARG A 1134 11.20 6.80 -25.03
C ARG A 1134 11.33 5.28 -25.11
N VAL A 1135 12.55 4.78 -25.32
CA VAL A 1135 12.87 3.35 -25.37
C VAL A 1135 13.94 3.03 -24.33
N GLU A 1136 13.59 2.27 -23.28
CA GLU A 1136 14.54 1.78 -22.27
C GLU A 1136 14.93 0.32 -22.49
N THR A 1137 14.02 -0.47 -23.07
CA THR A 1137 14.27 -1.88 -23.44
C THR A 1137 13.74 -2.13 -24.85
N LEU A 1138 14.59 -2.64 -25.73
CA LEU A 1138 14.33 -2.93 -27.13
C LEU A 1138 14.50 -4.43 -27.38
N ILE A 1139 13.39 -5.14 -27.55
CA ILE A 1139 13.35 -6.59 -27.69
C ILE A 1139 13.29 -6.97 -29.17
N PHE A 1140 14.29 -7.72 -29.63
CA PHE A 1140 14.36 -8.32 -30.96
C PHE A 1140 13.79 -9.75 -30.95
N GLY A 1141 12.86 -10.00 -31.87
CA GLY A 1141 12.20 -11.30 -32.03
C GLY A 1141 13.09 -12.39 -32.64
N GLU A 1142 12.49 -13.56 -32.87
CA GLU A 1142 13.17 -14.71 -33.49
C GLU A 1142 13.53 -14.45 -34.97
N GLY A 1143 14.64 -15.05 -35.41
CA GLY A 1143 15.13 -15.05 -36.78
C GLY A 1143 16.28 -14.07 -37.03
N LYS A 1144 16.72 -14.01 -38.29
CA LYS A 1144 17.71 -13.04 -38.76
C LYS A 1144 17.01 -11.71 -39.05
N ILE A 1145 17.43 -10.62 -38.40
CA ILE A 1145 16.84 -9.28 -38.49
C ILE A 1145 17.89 -8.34 -39.08
N SER A 1146 17.65 -7.90 -40.32
CA SER A 1146 18.51 -6.92 -40.98
C SER A 1146 18.23 -5.51 -40.43
N SER A 1147 19.26 -4.78 -40.00
CA SER A 1147 19.13 -3.38 -39.63
C SER A 1147 20.05 -2.49 -40.49
N PRO A 1148 19.56 -1.38 -41.08
CA PRO A 1148 20.41 -0.47 -41.85
C PRO A 1148 21.36 0.34 -40.96
N PHE A 1149 20.84 0.83 -39.83
CA PHE A 1149 21.55 1.59 -38.81
C PHE A 1149 20.69 1.64 -37.54
N ILE A 1150 21.32 1.64 -36.36
CA ILE A 1150 20.63 1.82 -35.08
C ILE A 1150 21.27 3.02 -34.36
N ASP A 1151 20.59 4.17 -34.41
CA ASP A 1151 20.99 5.39 -33.70
C ASP A 1151 20.26 5.51 -32.36
N LEU A 1152 20.88 5.00 -31.30
CA LEU A 1152 20.29 5.00 -29.96
C LEU A 1152 20.20 6.39 -29.32
N SER A 1153 20.82 7.42 -29.91
CA SER A 1153 20.62 8.81 -29.43
C SER A 1153 19.17 9.26 -29.56
N LEU A 1154 18.43 8.70 -30.52
CA LEU A 1154 17.02 9.02 -30.79
C LEU A 1154 16.03 8.31 -29.85
N ALA A 1155 16.52 7.38 -29.01
CA ALA A 1155 15.69 6.61 -28.08
C ALA A 1155 15.20 7.40 -26.84
N ARG A 1156 15.74 8.59 -26.58
CA ARG A 1156 15.42 9.45 -25.41
C ARG A 1156 15.61 8.76 -24.04
N SER A 1157 16.66 7.95 -23.89
CA SER A 1157 17.01 7.26 -22.63
C SER A 1157 18.53 7.17 -22.44
N ASP A 1158 19.00 7.30 -21.20
CA ASP A 1158 20.43 7.25 -20.86
C ASP A 1158 20.99 5.82 -20.79
N ILE A 1159 20.13 4.84 -20.47
CA ILE A 1159 20.47 3.40 -20.43
C ILE A 1159 19.46 2.64 -21.30
N ILE A 1160 19.96 1.84 -22.24
CA ILE A 1160 19.14 1.09 -23.19
C ILE A 1160 19.55 -0.37 -23.21
N ASN A 1161 18.58 -1.26 -22.98
CA ASN A 1161 18.75 -2.71 -23.02
C ASN A 1161 18.29 -3.24 -24.39
N ILE A 1162 19.17 -3.87 -25.17
CA ILE A 1162 18.87 -4.57 -26.42
C ILE A 1162 18.83 -6.06 -26.11
N VAL A 1163 17.66 -6.68 -26.26
CA VAL A 1163 17.41 -8.04 -25.77
C VAL A 1163 16.93 -8.92 -26.90
N GLY A 1164 17.55 -10.08 -27.10
CA GLY A 1164 17.10 -11.07 -28.07
C GLY A 1164 16.38 -12.25 -27.44
N CYS A 1165 15.97 -13.20 -28.28
CA CYS A 1165 15.31 -14.42 -27.85
C CYS A 1165 16.31 -15.48 -27.34
N GLY A 1166 17.59 -15.34 -27.67
CA GLY A 1166 18.70 -16.27 -27.44
C GLY A 1166 19.72 -16.09 -28.56
N ASP A 1167 21.00 -16.31 -28.28
CA ASP A 1167 22.09 -16.12 -29.25
C ASP A 1167 21.94 -16.98 -30.52
N GLN A 1168 21.34 -18.18 -30.40
CA GLN A 1168 21.00 -19.05 -31.53
C GLN A 1168 19.64 -18.75 -32.18
N LEU A 1169 18.83 -17.88 -31.59
CA LEU A 1169 17.43 -17.63 -32.00
C LEU A 1169 17.21 -16.23 -32.60
N THR A 1170 18.01 -15.23 -32.23
CA THR A 1170 17.92 -13.86 -32.72
C THR A 1170 19.28 -13.41 -33.25
N GLU A 1171 19.37 -13.15 -34.54
CA GLU A 1171 20.58 -12.67 -35.19
C GLU A 1171 20.32 -11.26 -35.76
N ILE A 1172 21.13 -10.27 -35.38
CA ILE A 1172 21.06 -8.91 -35.92
C ILE A 1172 22.29 -8.70 -36.82
N TYR A 1173 22.04 -8.26 -38.05
CA TYR A 1173 23.09 -8.04 -39.04
C TYR A 1173 22.90 -6.74 -39.83
N PRO A 1174 23.99 -6.10 -40.30
CA PRO A 1174 23.93 -4.82 -41.00
C PRO A 1174 23.46 -5.01 -42.45
N GLN A 1175 22.58 -4.12 -42.93
CA GLN A 1175 22.38 -3.92 -44.36
C GLN A 1175 23.57 -3.15 -44.98
N GLN A 1176 23.55 -2.93 -46.31
CA GLN A 1176 24.57 -2.14 -47.00
C GLN A 1176 24.63 -0.72 -46.42
N SER A 1177 25.76 -0.34 -45.82
CA SER A 1177 25.93 0.93 -45.11
C SER A 1177 27.31 1.52 -45.33
N SER A 1178 27.41 2.85 -45.29
CA SER A 1178 28.68 3.60 -45.34
C SER A 1178 29.18 4.04 -43.96
N LEU A 1179 28.48 3.65 -42.89
CA LEU A 1179 28.82 3.98 -41.51
C LEU A 1179 29.94 3.08 -40.98
N GLN A 1180 30.60 3.53 -39.91
CA GLN A 1180 31.73 2.79 -39.32
C GLN A 1180 31.30 1.65 -38.39
N ALA A 1181 30.10 1.74 -37.81
CA ALA A 1181 29.52 0.74 -36.93
C ALA A 1181 28.00 0.61 -37.14
N MET A 1182 27.42 -0.55 -36.81
CA MET A 1182 25.99 -0.84 -36.95
C MET A 1182 25.11 -0.11 -35.91
N ILE A 1183 25.58 -0.04 -34.66
CA ILE A 1183 24.88 0.58 -33.52
C ILE A 1183 25.71 1.76 -33.01
N TYR A 1184 25.09 2.93 -32.90
CA TYR A 1184 25.69 4.12 -32.28
C TYR A 1184 24.93 4.47 -31.00
N GLY A 1185 25.66 4.61 -29.90
CA GLY A 1185 25.17 5.21 -28.67
C GLY A 1185 25.21 6.74 -28.73
N GLY A 1186 24.29 7.37 -28.01
CA GLY A 1186 24.35 8.79 -27.68
C GLY A 1186 25.53 9.13 -26.75
N PHE A 1187 25.74 10.43 -26.53
CA PHE A 1187 26.79 10.91 -25.64
C PHE A 1187 26.53 10.52 -24.18
N ASN A 1188 27.53 9.92 -23.51
CA ASN A 1188 27.42 9.33 -22.16
C ASN A 1188 26.34 8.23 -22.01
N GLN A 1189 25.82 7.67 -23.11
CA GLN A 1189 24.79 6.64 -23.06
C GLN A 1189 25.37 5.25 -22.75
N ILE A 1190 24.66 4.46 -21.95
CA ILE A 1190 25.01 3.07 -21.62
C ILE A 1190 24.15 2.11 -22.45
N ILE A 1191 24.80 1.22 -23.20
CA ILE A 1191 24.16 0.17 -23.99
C ILE A 1191 24.36 -1.17 -23.27
N VAL A 1192 23.27 -1.86 -22.98
CA VAL A 1192 23.27 -3.23 -22.44
C VAL A 1192 22.74 -4.15 -23.54
N ILE A 1193 23.43 -5.24 -23.88
CA ILE A 1193 23.02 -6.18 -24.92
C ILE A 1193 23.02 -7.60 -24.39
N GLU A 1194 21.89 -8.29 -24.55
CA GLU A 1194 21.71 -9.65 -24.04
C GLU A 1194 21.01 -10.57 -25.04
N ARG A 1195 21.37 -11.86 -25.05
CA ARG A 1195 20.60 -12.92 -25.77
C ARG A 1195 20.46 -12.72 -27.29
N VAL A 1196 21.47 -12.11 -27.93
CA VAL A 1196 21.51 -11.81 -29.38
C VAL A 1196 22.78 -12.42 -30.00
N CYS A 1197 22.72 -12.87 -31.25
CA CYS A 1197 23.91 -12.93 -32.11
C CYS A 1197 24.02 -11.63 -32.92
N ILE A 1198 25.15 -10.93 -32.81
CA ILE A 1198 25.47 -9.82 -33.72
C ILE A 1198 26.44 -10.35 -34.77
N ALA A 1199 26.07 -10.30 -36.05
CA ALA A 1199 26.83 -10.90 -37.15
C ALA A 1199 27.18 -9.89 -38.26
N ASN A 1200 28.36 -10.04 -38.87
CA ASN A 1200 28.67 -9.35 -40.13
C ASN A 1200 27.85 -9.94 -41.29
N SER A 1201 27.66 -9.13 -42.34
CA SER A 1201 26.94 -9.54 -43.56
C SER A 1201 27.84 -9.36 -44.79
N PRO A 1202 27.60 -10.10 -45.89
CA PRO A 1202 28.39 -9.94 -47.12
C PRO A 1202 28.16 -8.57 -47.79
N ALA A 1203 27.08 -7.86 -47.42
CA ALA A 1203 26.80 -6.50 -47.89
C ALA A 1203 27.61 -5.42 -47.16
N SER A 1204 28.04 -5.69 -45.91
CA SER A 1204 28.81 -4.79 -45.04
C SER A 1204 29.82 -5.60 -44.19
N PRO A 1205 30.85 -6.21 -44.78
CA PRO A 1205 31.74 -7.12 -44.04
C PRO A 1205 32.90 -6.40 -43.31
N LEU A 1206 33.06 -5.08 -43.54
CA LEU A 1206 34.07 -4.23 -42.89
C LEU A 1206 33.47 -3.28 -41.82
N ILE A 1207 32.18 -3.41 -41.51
CA ILE A 1207 31.52 -2.55 -40.52
C ILE A 1207 31.77 -3.10 -39.11
N GLY A 1208 32.07 -2.22 -38.16
CA GLY A 1208 32.07 -2.57 -36.73
C GLY A 1208 30.65 -2.78 -36.21
N PHE A 1209 30.52 -3.27 -34.99
CA PHE A 1209 29.22 -3.55 -34.39
C PHE A 1209 28.68 -2.37 -33.59
N ILE A 1210 29.46 -1.85 -32.64
CA ILE A 1210 28.97 -0.84 -31.67
C ILE A 1210 29.98 0.29 -31.51
N LYS A 1211 29.47 1.52 -31.43
CA LYS A 1211 30.24 2.72 -31.10
C LYS A 1211 29.55 3.54 -30.01
N THR A 1212 30.25 3.90 -28.94
CA THR A 1212 29.78 4.85 -27.92
C THR A 1212 30.70 6.08 -27.88
N GLN A 1213 30.24 7.16 -27.22
CA GLN A 1213 30.96 8.43 -27.13
C GLN A 1213 30.75 9.08 -25.76
N GLY A 1214 31.78 9.72 -25.22
CA GLY A 1214 31.74 10.37 -23.90
C GLY A 1214 32.33 9.50 -22.77
N ALA A 1215 32.84 10.17 -21.74
CA ALA A 1215 33.61 9.53 -20.66
C ALA A 1215 32.77 8.67 -19.71
N GLU A 1216 31.45 8.85 -19.68
CA GLU A 1216 30.53 8.10 -18.82
C GLU A 1216 29.70 7.06 -19.60
N ALA A 1217 29.92 6.94 -20.92
CA ALA A 1217 29.26 5.93 -21.73
C ALA A 1217 29.71 4.51 -21.36
N GLY A 1218 28.93 3.51 -21.78
CA GLY A 1218 29.20 2.12 -21.44
C GLY A 1218 28.68 1.12 -22.44
N LEU A 1219 29.36 -0.02 -22.53
CA LEU A 1219 28.86 -1.21 -23.21
C LEU A 1219 28.89 -2.42 -22.27
N VAL A 1220 27.74 -3.06 -22.11
CA VAL A 1220 27.55 -4.28 -21.34
C VAL A 1220 27.06 -5.36 -22.28
N MET A 1221 27.67 -6.54 -22.26
CA MET A 1221 27.30 -7.67 -23.12
C MET A 1221 27.19 -8.95 -22.28
N GLN A 1222 26.02 -9.61 -22.31
CA GLN A 1222 25.72 -10.79 -21.50
C GLN A 1222 24.99 -11.90 -22.28
N ASP A 1223 25.36 -13.18 -22.11
CA ASP A 1223 24.65 -14.35 -22.71
C ASP A 1223 24.41 -14.17 -24.22
N MET A 1224 25.46 -13.81 -24.97
CA MET A 1224 25.35 -13.35 -26.35
C MET A 1224 26.52 -13.78 -27.26
N ARG A 1225 26.30 -13.73 -28.58
CA ARG A 1225 27.27 -14.15 -29.60
C ARG A 1225 27.66 -12.98 -30.50
N VAL A 1226 28.91 -12.96 -30.93
CA VAL A 1226 29.46 -11.99 -31.88
C VAL A 1226 30.17 -12.78 -32.97
N GLN A 1227 29.75 -12.58 -34.23
CA GLN A 1227 30.06 -13.53 -35.29
C GLN A 1227 30.56 -12.86 -36.59
N GLY A 1228 31.59 -13.45 -37.18
CA GLY A 1228 31.99 -13.15 -38.57
C GLY A 1228 30.93 -13.52 -39.60
N TYR A 1229 31.15 -13.08 -40.84
CA TYR A 1229 30.30 -13.58 -41.93
C TYR A 1229 30.66 -15.05 -42.23
N LEU A 1230 29.70 -15.96 -42.01
CA LEU A 1230 29.83 -17.38 -42.40
C LEU A 1230 29.31 -17.65 -43.81
N GLU A 1231 30.14 -18.25 -44.67
CA GLU A 1231 29.77 -18.82 -45.96
C GLU A 1231 30.26 -20.27 -46.06
N THR A 1232 29.70 -21.04 -47.00
CA THR A 1232 30.06 -22.46 -47.23
C THR A 1232 31.49 -22.68 -47.71
N SER A 1233 32.18 -21.62 -48.14
CA SER A 1233 33.61 -21.62 -48.48
C SER A 1233 34.42 -20.92 -47.37
N PRO A 1234 35.33 -21.61 -46.67
CA PRO A 1234 36.21 -20.99 -45.66
C PRO A 1234 37.16 -19.90 -46.19
N TYR A 1235 37.23 -19.71 -47.52
CA TYR A 1235 37.98 -18.61 -48.14
C TYR A 1235 37.17 -17.31 -48.23
N ASN A 1236 35.86 -17.37 -48.04
CA ASN A 1236 34.95 -16.23 -48.17
C ASN A 1236 34.41 -15.76 -46.80
N THR A 1237 34.65 -16.54 -45.74
CA THR A 1237 34.37 -16.13 -44.36
C THR A 1237 35.29 -14.99 -43.96
N MET A 1238 34.74 -13.86 -43.54
CA MET A 1238 35.52 -12.65 -43.25
C MET A 1238 35.04 -11.96 -41.96
N LEU A 1239 36.00 -11.61 -41.11
CA LEU A 1239 35.84 -10.80 -39.90
C LEU A 1239 37.00 -9.79 -39.83
N GLU A 1240 37.04 -8.86 -40.80
CA GLU A 1240 38.10 -7.83 -40.90
C GLU A 1240 37.59 -6.37 -40.77
N PRO A 1241 36.64 -6.03 -39.88
CA PRO A 1241 36.34 -4.62 -39.62
C PRO A 1241 37.53 -3.94 -38.90
N PRO A 1242 37.71 -2.61 -39.06
CA PRO A 1242 38.82 -1.89 -38.41
C PRO A 1242 38.73 -1.92 -36.87
N TYR A 1243 37.54 -2.19 -36.33
CA TYR A 1243 37.28 -2.54 -34.94
C TYR A 1243 35.94 -3.30 -34.85
N LEU A 1244 35.79 -4.19 -33.87
CA LEU A 1244 34.48 -4.78 -33.54
C LEU A 1244 33.64 -3.81 -32.70
N PHE A 1245 34.27 -3.14 -31.73
CA PHE A 1245 33.64 -2.14 -30.87
C PHE A 1245 34.57 -0.93 -30.70
N SER A 1246 34.00 0.27 -30.69
CA SER A 1246 34.70 1.54 -30.45
C SER A 1246 34.05 2.23 -29.27
N ILE A 1247 34.52 1.92 -28.06
CA ILE A 1247 33.87 2.34 -26.81
C ILE A 1247 34.67 3.42 -26.10
N GLU A 1248 34.02 4.55 -25.85
CA GLU A 1248 34.46 5.53 -24.85
C GLU A 1248 33.72 5.24 -23.53
N GLY A 1249 34.42 5.41 -22.40
CA GLY A 1249 33.91 5.02 -21.07
C GLY A 1249 34.29 3.58 -20.68
N PHE A 1250 33.31 2.72 -20.37
CA PHE A 1250 33.57 1.36 -19.84
C PHE A 1250 33.01 0.21 -20.69
N VAL A 1251 33.58 -1.00 -20.53
CA VAL A 1251 33.08 -2.24 -21.14
C VAL A 1251 32.97 -3.34 -20.07
N HIS A 1252 31.85 -4.06 -20.06
CA HIS A 1252 31.65 -5.27 -19.25
C HIS A 1252 31.18 -6.44 -20.15
N LEU A 1253 31.81 -7.61 -20.00
CA LEU A 1253 31.53 -8.82 -20.79
C LEU A 1253 31.28 -10.00 -19.85
N GLN A 1254 30.16 -10.68 -20.03
CA GLN A 1254 29.80 -11.90 -19.30
C GLN A 1254 29.23 -12.94 -20.27
N ASP A 1255 29.76 -14.17 -20.30
CA ASP A 1255 29.23 -15.25 -21.15
C ASP A 1255 29.08 -14.85 -22.64
N VAL A 1256 30.02 -14.06 -23.17
CA VAL A 1256 30.05 -13.59 -24.57
C VAL A 1256 30.90 -14.52 -25.42
N ILE A 1257 30.32 -15.08 -26.48
CA ILE A 1257 31.02 -15.96 -27.42
C ILE A 1257 31.42 -15.16 -28.67
N PHE A 1258 32.73 -15.12 -28.96
CA PHE A 1258 33.27 -14.60 -30.21
C PHE A 1258 33.57 -15.76 -31.17
N GLU A 1259 32.92 -15.79 -32.32
CA GLU A 1259 33.10 -16.81 -33.36
C GLU A 1259 33.51 -16.17 -34.69
N HIS A 1260 34.43 -16.80 -35.42
CA HIS A 1260 34.79 -16.46 -36.79
C HIS A 1260 34.52 -17.66 -37.70
#